data_AF-A0A3M0H6M7-F1
#
_entry.id   AF-A0A3M0H6M7-F1
#
_cell.length_a   1.000
_cell.length_b   1.000
_cell.length_c   1.000
_cell.angle_alpha   90.00
_cell.angle_beta   90.00
_cell.angle_gamma   90.00
#
_symmetry.space_group_name_H-M   'P 1'
#
loop_
_entity.id
_entity.type
_entity.pdbx_description
1 polymer ?
#
loop_
_entity_poly.entity_id
_entity_poly.type
_entity_poly.pdbx_seq_one_letter_code
_entity_poly.pdbx_strand_id
1 'polypeptide(L)'
;MTDTTIDFSVLESRSGRSGFAEHVNPELYRLLSALNLDREYVRGDGTVLFDASGRRYLDFAGAYGALPFGHGPTPIWQAVNDVRCSGEAIFVQPSVLSAAGELADRLGRMAPEGLTRTTFVNSGTEATEVALKIARAHTGRLGVLTTANSFHGKTLGALSATGNIKYQNGFGAPVEGFDHIEFGDSDALDAALAATPGHYAVFLVEPIQGEGGVVCPPDGYLRRVREICDRHGVLMALDEVQTGLGRTGRMFAAEHDGVVPDILTLAKALGGGIVPVGAVLSRPELVGESFALRHTSTFAGNALAARVGVAVLEELTRDGCAVVENAAVLGHRLKNDLSALAEKYPSVVTEVRGRGLLLGIELTADVNFVGRQSLLGSIADQHNLSAVICSYLLNVEGIRVAPTLFGNRVIRIEPPLTVSGVQCSRLVAALDRALGYAAAGDLDGLFGHLLGRPTVATPPALAALRPGRTPDIAVGPTDRRFAFIAHPLDLGFFAAFDPALEVFDDSERQELLERFAASTSELEPASFVIGSGRVVGGGDATAHGDLIGLPYTSQQLLQLPTQRALAVVGGAVELAISRGATVVGLGGYSSVITGNGLGLGATTHPITTGNTFTAAASLRAVRRVCRERGIDVARARVTILGAAGAIGRTIGRQLAGEVGAVVLVGRQGESSVIAPKLWAAAQEMVARARAGAGSGELAAAAHAVDGDLDDLIRSRHLEFFTDPVAAVHDSLIVIAATSAPHALIDPTDLMEGAIVCDVAQPQNIGRDVRSERPDVTVFDGGIVQVPSGSDFGLTYGLAPGLTYACMAETMLIALSGEFGLRSIGATLDGESVERLGELADLHGFALAEATRWRESAR
;
A
#
# COMPACT_ATOMS: atom_id res chain seq x y z
N MET A 1 -28.06 -17.39 47.55
CA MET A 1 -26.88 -18.26 47.62
C MET A 1 -27.17 -19.54 46.87
N THR A 2 -26.75 -19.60 45.61
CA THR A 2 -26.42 -20.83 44.89
C THR A 2 -25.27 -20.42 43.99
N ASP A 3 -24.07 -20.68 44.49
CA ASP A 3 -22.79 -20.48 43.82
C ASP A 3 -22.77 -21.36 42.57
N THR A 4 -22.82 -20.75 41.39
CA THR A 4 -22.61 -21.46 40.12
C THR A 4 -21.27 -20.99 39.59
N THR A 5 -20.21 -21.58 40.13
CA THR A 5 -18.88 -21.56 39.53
C THR A 5 -19.02 -22.18 38.14
N ILE A 6 -19.00 -21.33 37.12
CA ILE A 6 -18.87 -21.77 35.73
C ILE A 6 -17.51 -22.46 35.62
N ASP A 7 -17.55 -23.75 35.30
CA ASP A 7 -16.37 -24.56 35.05
C ASP A 7 -15.76 -24.15 33.70
N PHE A 8 -14.71 -23.32 33.75
CA PHE A 8 -13.99 -22.83 32.57
C PHE A 8 -13.15 -23.92 31.89
N SER A 9 -13.03 -25.14 32.45
CA SER A 9 -12.22 -26.21 31.87
C SER A 9 -12.83 -26.84 30.61
N VAL A 10 -14.12 -26.60 30.32
CA VAL A 10 -14.80 -27.15 29.14
C VAL A 10 -14.60 -26.29 27.86
N LEU A 11 -13.94 -25.13 27.97
CA LEU A 11 -13.58 -24.28 26.81
C LEU A 11 -12.19 -24.55 26.23
N GLU A 12 -11.44 -25.52 26.77
CA GLU A 12 -10.05 -25.79 26.35
C GLU A 12 -9.86 -26.57 25.04
N SER A 13 -10.91 -26.76 24.22
CA SER A 13 -10.73 -27.41 22.90
C SER A 13 -11.06 -26.47 21.74
N ARG A 14 -9.98 -25.96 21.12
CA ARG A 14 -9.85 -24.93 20.07
C ARG A 14 -9.78 -23.50 20.63
N SER A 15 -8.56 -22.97 20.78
CA SER A 15 -8.36 -21.54 21.09
C SER A 15 -9.23 -20.69 20.18
N GLY A 16 -10.03 -19.75 20.71
CA GLY A 16 -10.92 -18.91 19.89
C GLY A 16 -10.20 -18.22 18.73
N ARG A 17 -8.89 -17.99 18.89
CA ARG A 17 -7.95 -17.55 17.85
C ARG A 17 -7.94 -18.42 16.59
N SER A 18 -7.86 -19.74 16.70
CA SER A 18 -7.88 -20.64 15.53
C SER A 18 -9.25 -20.64 14.85
N GLY A 19 -10.33 -20.57 15.64
CA GLY A 19 -11.69 -20.44 15.10
C GLY A 19 -11.87 -19.13 14.30
N PHE A 20 -11.32 -18.01 14.79
CA PHE A 20 -11.37 -16.75 14.04
C PHE A 20 -10.57 -16.82 12.73
N ALA A 21 -9.35 -17.36 12.80
CA ALA A 21 -8.44 -17.52 11.67
C ALA A 21 -9.01 -18.45 10.58
N GLU A 22 -9.70 -19.52 10.96
CA GLU A 22 -10.19 -20.54 10.02
C GLU A 22 -11.63 -20.29 9.54
N HIS A 23 -12.49 -19.72 10.38
CA HIS A 23 -13.94 -19.75 10.17
C HIS A 23 -14.63 -18.38 10.18
N VAL A 24 -13.95 -17.31 10.60
CA VAL A 24 -14.57 -15.97 10.69
C VAL A 24 -13.97 -15.01 9.66
N ASN A 25 -12.66 -14.73 9.74
CA ASN A 25 -12.01 -13.82 8.80
C ASN A 25 -10.50 -14.12 8.68
N PRO A 26 -10.10 -15.09 7.83
CA PRO A 26 -8.70 -15.47 7.64
C PRO A 26 -7.82 -14.30 7.18
N GLU A 27 -8.34 -13.44 6.31
CA GLU A 27 -7.59 -12.29 5.79
C GLU A 27 -7.33 -11.24 6.87
N LEU A 28 -8.35 -10.88 7.67
CA LEU A 28 -8.16 -9.95 8.77
C LEU A 28 -7.25 -10.53 9.85
N TYR A 29 -7.37 -11.82 10.14
CA TYR A 29 -6.45 -12.49 11.06
C TYR A 29 -5.00 -12.37 10.57
N ARG A 30 -4.74 -12.73 9.31
CA ARG A 30 -3.40 -12.60 8.69
C ARG A 30 -2.84 -11.18 8.82
N LEU A 31 -3.64 -10.16 8.51
CA LEU A 31 -3.25 -8.75 8.63
C LEU A 31 -2.91 -8.35 10.07
N LEU A 32 -3.74 -8.76 11.04
CA LEU A 32 -3.51 -8.44 12.45
C LEU A 32 -2.27 -9.19 12.99
N SER A 33 -2.12 -10.47 12.67
CA SER A 33 -1.00 -11.30 13.12
C SER A 33 0.34 -10.81 12.59
N ALA A 34 0.38 -10.28 11.36
CA ALA A 34 1.59 -9.74 10.75
C ALA A 34 2.30 -8.71 11.67
N LEU A 35 1.52 -7.84 12.29
CA LEU A 35 2.01 -6.81 13.22
C LEU A 35 1.71 -7.14 14.70
N ASN A 36 1.45 -8.40 15.05
CA ASN A 36 1.10 -8.82 16.41
C ASN A 36 -0.03 -7.98 17.05
N LEU A 37 -1.03 -7.60 16.27
CA LEU A 37 -2.25 -6.88 16.68
C LEU A 37 -3.42 -7.81 17.02
N ASP A 38 -3.25 -9.12 16.83
CA ASP A 38 -4.23 -10.19 17.01
C ASP A 38 -4.34 -10.68 18.46
N ARG A 39 -4.27 -9.74 19.42
CA ARG A 39 -4.33 -10.06 20.85
C ARG A 39 -5.70 -10.61 21.24
N GLU A 40 -5.68 -11.74 21.94
CA GLU A 40 -6.86 -12.34 22.57
C GLU A 40 -7.02 -11.77 23.99
N TYR A 41 -8.16 -11.15 24.24
CA TYR A 41 -8.52 -10.61 25.55
C TYR A 41 -9.55 -11.51 26.22
N VAL A 42 -9.27 -11.95 27.45
CA VAL A 42 -10.14 -12.86 28.21
C VAL A 42 -10.95 -12.12 29.29
N ARG A 43 -10.58 -10.87 29.60
CA ARG A 43 -11.29 -10.04 30.57
C ARG A 43 -11.11 -8.56 30.27
N GLY A 44 -12.12 -7.75 30.60
CA GLY A 44 -12.04 -6.30 30.62
C GLY A 44 -12.62 -5.74 31.92
N ASP A 45 -12.08 -4.62 32.38
CA ASP A 45 -12.51 -3.90 33.58
C ASP A 45 -12.25 -2.39 33.39
N GLY A 46 -13.34 -1.63 33.21
CA GLY A 46 -13.30 -0.21 32.88
C GLY A 46 -12.47 0.05 31.62
N THR A 47 -11.40 0.81 31.75
CA THR A 47 -10.50 1.17 30.64
C THR A 47 -9.37 0.16 30.40
N VAL A 48 -9.42 -1.00 31.05
CA VAL A 48 -8.33 -1.99 31.01
C VAL A 48 -8.81 -3.33 30.45
N LEU A 49 -8.05 -3.90 29.53
CA LEU A 49 -8.18 -5.25 29.02
C LEU A 49 -7.08 -6.16 29.58
N PHE A 50 -7.35 -7.46 29.67
CA PHE A 50 -6.44 -8.48 30.15
C PHE A 50 -6.37 -9.64 29.16
N ASP A 51 -5.16 -10.05 28.79
CA ASP A 51 -4.95 -11.28 28.03
C ASP A 51 -4.89 -12.51 28.93
N ALA A 52 -4.78 -13.70 28.32
CA ALA A 52 -4.73 -14.98 29.03
C ALA A 52 -3.51 -15.12 29.97
N SER A 53 -2.45 -14.33 29.77
CA SER A 53 -1.28 -14.29 30.66
C SER A 53 -1.46 -13.33 31.85
N GLY A 54 -2.56 -12.59 31.88
CA GLY A 54 -2.84 -11.55 32.88
C GLY A 54 -2.21 -10.19 32.57
N ARG A 55 -1.59 -10.01 31.38
CA ARG A 55 -1.02 -8.71 30.99
C ARG A 55 -2.15 -7.71 30.75
N ARG A 56 -1.90 -6.47 31.21
CA ARG A 56 -2.86 -5.36 31.21
C ARG A 56 -2.66 -4.45 30.00
N TYR A 57 -3.75 -4.06 29.36
CA TYR A 57 -3.76 -3.14 28.23
C TYR A 57 -4.73 -2.00 28.47
N LEU A 58 -4.29 -0.75 28.35
CA LEU A 58 -5.20 0.40 28.35
C LEU A 58 -5.95 0.47 27.02
N ASP A 59 -7.27 0.60 27.06
CA ASP A 59 -8.10 0.65 25.86
C ASP A 59 -8.46 2.10 25.48
N PHE A 60 -7.72 2.64 24.51
CA PHE A 60 -7.99 3.91 23.86
C PHE A 60 -8.64 3.74 22.48
N ALA A 61 -8.97 2.51 22.08
CA ALA A 61 -9.76 2.25 20.88
C ALA A 61 -11.28 2.27 21.18
N GLY A 62 -11.68 1.94 22.41
CA GLY A 62 -13.06 2.10 22.91
C GLY A 62 -14.14 1.40 22.06
N ALA A 63 -13.73 0.35 21.33
CA ALA A 63 -14.54 -0.33 20.32
C ALA A 63 -15.21 0.65 19.35
N TYR A 64 -14.44 1.60 18.82
CA TYR A 64 -14.91 2.59 17.85
C TYR A 64 -16.07 3.45 18.39
N GLY A 65 -16.00 3.78 19.70
CA GLY A 65 -17.00 4.59 20.39
C GLY A 65 -18.14 3.83 21.06
N ALA A 66 -18.22 2.50 20.91
CA ALA A 66 -19.29 1.69 21.48
C ALA A 66 -19.17 1.41 22.99
N LEU A 67 -18.03 1.74 23.63
CA LEU A 67 -17.77 1.53 25.05
C LEU A 67 -17.71 2.86 25.82
N PRO A 68 -18.85 3.54 26.07
CA PRO A 68 -18.85 4.85 26.73
C PRO A 68 -18.30 4.79 28.16
N PHE A 69 -18.51 3.68 28.87
CA PHE A 69 -18.06 3.50 30.26
C PHE A 69 -16.96 2.44 30.41
N GLY A 70 -16.44 1.93 29.30
CA GLY A 70 -15.44 0.86 29.28
C GLY A 70 -16.06 -0.53 29.42
N HIS A 71 -15.24 -1.48 29.83
CA HIS A 71 -15.57 -2.90 29.94
C HIS A 71 -16.21 -3.22 31.29
N GLY A 72 -17.24 -4.05 31.29
CA GLY A 72 -17.90 -4.50 32.53
C GLY A 72 -18.58 -3.40 33.38
N PRO A 73 -19.22 -2.36 32.82
CA PRO A 73 -19.79 -1.28 33.63
C PRO A 73 -20.94 -1.79 34.51
N THR A 74 -20.78 -1.68 35.83
CA THR A 74 -21.71 -2.23 36.82
C THR A 74 -23.16 -1.77 36.63
N PRO A 75 -23.46 -0.47 36.42
CA PRO A 75 -24.84 -0.02 36.23
C PRO A 75 -25.53 -0.64 35.01
N ILE A 76 -24.78 -0.88 33.93
CA ILE A 76 -25.36 -1.45 32.70
C ILE A 76 -25.60 -2.96 32.86
N TRP A 77 -24.67 -3.68 33.49
CA TRP A 77 -24.89 -5.09 33.84
C TRP A 77 -26.03 -5.29 34.85
N GLN A 78 -26.24 -4.33 35.75
CA GLN A 78 -27.40 -4.34 36.65
C GLN A 78 -28.70 -4.27 35.84
N ALA A 79 -28.82 -3.38 34.85
CA ALA A 79 -30.00 -3.32 33.99
C ALA A 79 -30.29 -4.66 33.27
N VAL A 80 -29.25 -5.34 32.77
CA VAL A 80 -29.39 -6.68 32.18
C VAL A 80 -29.87 -7.71 33.21
N ASN A 81 -29.30 -7.69 34.40
CA ASN A 81 -29.67 -8.59 35.49
C ASN A 81 -31.09 -8.34 35.99
N ASP A 82 -31.54 -7.09 36.03
CA ASP A 82 -32.88 -6.72 36.47
C ASP A 82 -33.94 -7.22 35.49
N VAL A 83 -33.69 -7.14 34.18
CA VAL A 83 -34.56 -7.75 33.16
C VAL A 83 -34.62 -9.27 33.36
N ARG A 84 -33.48 -9.93 33.56
CA ARG A 84 -33.41 -11.38 33.81
C ARG A 84 -34.15 -11.78 35.08
N CYS A 85 -33.98 -11.04 36.18
CA CYS A 85 -34.57 -11.34 37.48
C CYS A 85 -36.07 -11.05 37.53
N SER A 86 -36.53 -9.99 36.87
CA SER A 86 -37.96 -9.64 36.79
C SER A 86 -38.75 -10.54 35.84
N GLY A 87 -38.08 -11.20 34.88
CA GLY A 87 -38.74 -11.97 33.84
C GLY A 87 -39.48 -11.09 32.82
N GLU A 88 -39.07 -9.83 32.64
CA GLU A 88 -39.65 -8.91 31.65
C GLU A 88 -39.52 -9.50 30.24
N ALA A 89 -40.65 -9.60 29.53
CA ALA A 89 -40.68 -10.18 28.19
C ALA A 89 -39.93 -9.28 27.20
N ILE A 90 -38.95 -9.85 26.49
CA ILE A 90 -38.00 -9.09 25.66
C ILE A 90 -38.58 -8.76 24.27
N PHE A 91 -39.10 -9.77 23.56
CA PHE A 91 -39.66 -9.64 22.21
C PHE A 91 -41.16 -9.94 22.26
N VAL A 92 -41.98 -8.91 22.06
CA VAL A 92 -43.44 -9.00 22.23
C VAL A 92 -44.22 -8.36 21.08
N GLN A 93 -43.58 -8.02 19.97
CA GLN A 93 -44.26 -7.49 18.79
C GLN A 93 -45.34 -8.48 18.29
N PRO A 94 -46.52 -8.01 17.83
CA PRO A 94 -46.94 -6.61 17.64
C PRO A 94 -47.69 -6.00 18.86
N SER A 95 -47.19 -6.21 20.09
CA SER A 95 -47.74 -5.59 21.30
C SER A 95 -47.07 -4.25 21.64
N VAL A 96 -47.62 -3.54 22.64
CA VAL A 96 -47.03 -2.29 23.15
C VAL A 96 -45.65 -2.55 23.76
N LEU A 97 -44.64 -1.80 23.30
CA LEU A 97 -43.24 -1.90 23.75
C LEU A 97 -42.96 -0.88 24.86
N SER A 98 -43.43 -1.14 26.09
CA SER A 98 -43.36 -0.18 27.20
C SER A 98 -41.95 0.31 27.54
N ALA A 99 -40.96 -0.59 27.61
CA ALA A 99 -39.57 -0.22 27.89
C ALA A 99 -38.97 0.67 26.78
N ALA A 100 -39.30 0.40 25.51
CA ALA A 100 -38.90 1.25 24.39
C ALA A 100 -39.56 2.63 24.47
N GLY A 101 -40.82 2.71 24.93
CA GLY A 101 -41.51 3.97 25.20
C GLY A 101 -40.80 4.82 26.26
N GLU A 102 -40.33 4.20 27.35
CA GLU A 102 -39.53 4.89 28.38
C GLU A 102 -38.20 5.41 27.82
N LEU A 103 -37.47 4.58 27.07
CA LEU A 103 -36.23 5.02 26.43
C LEU A 103 -36.48 6.18 25.45
N ALA A 104 -37.54 6.12 24.65
CA ALA A 104 -37.90 7.16 23.70
C ALA A 104 -38.26 8.49 24.37
N ASP A 105 -38.99 8.45 25.50
CA ASP A 105 -39.31 9.66 26.28
C ASP A 105 -38.03 10.31 26.85
N ARG A 106 -37.12 9.51 27.42
CA ARG A 106 -35.83 10.03 27.94
C ARG A 106 -34.96 10.61 26.83
N LEU A 107 -34.83 9.91 25.70
CA LEU A 107 -34.12 10.40 24.52
C LEU A 107 -34.72 11.74 24.03
N GLY A 108 -36.04 11.83 23.90
CA GLY A 108 -36.72 13.04 23.43
C GLY A 108 -36.56 14.24 24.36
N ARG A 109 -36.38 14.04 25.67
CA ARG A 109 -36.09 15.12 26.64
C ARG A 109 -34.67 15.65 26.55
N MET A 110 -33.74 14.83 26.08
CA MET A 110 -32.32 15.17 25.97
C MET A 110 -31.96 15.71 24.59
N ALA A 111 -32.66 15.26 23.56
CA ALA A 111 -32.42 15.62 22.17
C ALA A 111 -32.63 17.12 21.91
N PRO A 112 -32.05 17.65 20.81
CA PRO A 112 -32.40 18.97 20.31
C PRO A 112 -33.92 19.17 20.19
N GLU A 113 -34.39 20.38 20.48
CA GLU A 113 -35.82 20.69 20.58
C GLU A 113 -36.60 20.27 19.33
N GLY A 114 -37.74 19.59 19.50
CA GLY A 114 -38.60 19.14 18.42
C GLY A 114 -38.37 17.70 17.94
N LEU A 115 -37.28 17.03 18.35
CA LEU A 115 -37.00 15.64 17.98
C LEU A 115 -37.65 14.64 18.95
N THR A 116 -38.98 14.54 18.93
CA THR A 116 -39.76 13.76 19.92
C THR A 116 -40.33 12.44 19.41
N ARG A 117 -40.03 12.00 18.19
CA ARG A 117 -40.38 10.65 17.69
C ARG A 117 -39.13 9.81 17.53
N THR A 118 -39.17 8.61 18.12
CA THR A 118 -38.07 7.64 18.04
C THR A 118 -38.50 6.40 17.28
N THR A 119 -37.73 6.01 16.27
CA THR A 119 -37.78 4.68 15.65
C THR A 119 -36.56 3.89 16.08
N PHE A 120 -36.76 2.76 16.74
CA PHE A 120 -35.65 1.91 17.20
C PHE A 120 -35.16 0.97 16.09
N VAL A 121 -33.88 0.65 16.17
CA VAL A 121 -33.15 -0.27 15.30
C VAL A 121 -32.08 -1.01 16.11
N ASN A 122 -31.26 -1.84 15.48
CA ASN A 122 -30.25 -2.68 16.16
C ASN A 122 -28.82 -2.17 15.96
N SER A 123 -28.59 -1.24 15.05
CA SER A 123 -27.25 -0.75 14.71
C SER A 123 -27.27 0.65 14.08
N GLY A 124 -26.09 1.26 13.92
CA GLY A 124 -25.95 2.54 13.23
C GLY A 124 -26.31 2.47 11.75
N THR A 125 -25.90 1.41 11.04
CA THR A 125 -26.22 1.25 9.62
C THR A 125 -27.74 1.10 9.40
N GLU A 126 -28.45 0.41 10.29
CA GLU A 126 -29.92 0.37 10.24
C GLU A 126 -30.55 1.73 10.56
N ALA A 127 -29.93 2.53 11.45
CA ALA A 127 -30.41 3.87 11.77
C ALA A 127 -30.32 4.79 10.53
N THR A 128 -29.23 4.69 9.77
CA THR A 128 -29.07 5.34 8.47
C THR A 128 -30.16 4.92 7.50
N GLU A 129 -30.36 3.61 7.28
CA GLU A 129 -31.41 3.09 6.37
C GLU A 129 -32.80 3.64 6.75
N VAL A 130 -33.10 3.71 8.04
CA VAL A 130 -34.35 4.26 8.55
C VAL A 130 -34.45 5.77 8.31
N ALA A 131 -33.39 6.54 8.56
CA ALA A 131 -33.37 7.97 8.26
C ALA A 131 -33.66 8.26 6.78
N LEU A 132 -33.01 7.51 5.88
CA LEU A 132 -33.26 7.61 4.43
C LEU A 132 -34.72 7.28 4.09
N LYS A 133 -35.28 6.23 4.68
CA LYS A 133 -36.67 5.83 4.44
C LYS A 133 -37.68 6.84 5.00
N ILE A 134 -37.44 7.41 6.17
CA ILE A 134 -38.27 8.49 6.74
C ILE A 134 -38.27 9.67 5.77
N ALA A 135 -37.10 10.11 5.32
CA ALA A 135 -36.98 11.24 4.41
C ALA A 135 -37.70 10.99 3.07
N ARG A 136 -37.50 9.83 2.45
CA ARG A 136 -38.16 9.45 1.20
C ARG A 136 -39.68 9.33 1.36
N ALA A 137 -40.15 8.71 2.44
CA ALA A 137 -41.58 8.53 2.70
C ALA A 137 -42.31 9.85 2.98
N HIS A 138 -41.63 10.81 3.62
CA HIS A 138 -42.19 12.12 3.92
C HIS A 138 -42.19 13.05 2.70
N THR A 139 -41.08 13.12 1.98
CA THR A 139 -40.91 14.06 0.86
C THR A 139 -41.43 13.55 -0.48
N GLY A 140 -41.54 12.22 -0.65
CA GLY A 140 -41.80 11.58 -1.94
C GLY A 140 -40.62 11.62 -2.92
N ARG A 141 -39.48 12.20 -2.51
CA ARG A 141 -38.26 12.33 -3.31
C ARG A 141 -37.33 11.15 -3.06
N LEU A 142 -36.49 10.79 -4.03
CA LEU A 142 -35.58 9.64 -3.92
C LEU A 142 -34.13 10.02 -3.68
N GLY A 143 -33.70 11.21 -4.13
CA GLY A 143 -32.32 11.65 -4.07
C GLY A 143 -31.82 11.81 -2.63
N VAL A 144 -30.59 11.37 -2.38
CA VAL A 144 -29.86 11.53 -1.13
C VAL A 144 -28.56 12.24 -1.45
N LEU A 145 -28.31 13.36 -0.77
CA LEU A 145 -27.04 14.06 -0.87
C LEU A 145 -26.24 13.82 0.41
N THR A 146 -24.95 13.54 0.29
CA THR A 146 -24.04 13.35 1.42
C THR A 146 -22.65 13.84 1.05
N THR A 147 -21.63 13.53 1.85
CA THR A 147 -20.29 14.10 1.68
C THR A 147 -19.25 13.04 1.33
N ALA A 148 -18.25 13.39 0.52
CA ALA A 148 -17.07 12.59 0.31
C ALA A 148 -16.40 12.24 1.65
N ASN A 149 -15.74 11.09 1.72
CA ASN A 149 -15.06 10.56 2.91
C ASN A 149 -15.98 10.25 4.13
N SER A 150 -17.31 10.32 3.98
CA SER A 150 -18.25 9.97 5.04
C SER A 150 -18.31 8.48 5.32
N PHE A 151 -18.80 8.10 6.51
CA PHE A 151 -19.12 6.72 6.87
C PHE A 151 -20.47 6.63 7.57
N HIS A 152 -21.47 6.11 6.84
CA HIS A 152 -22.84 5.97 7.32
C HIS A 152 -23.29 4.53 7.51
N GLY A 153 -22.39 3.57 7.27
CA GLY A 153 -22.65 2.13 7.42
C GLY A 153 -22.29 1.32 6.19
N LYS A 154 -22.65 0.02 6.22
CA LYS A 154 -22.24 -0.99 5.23
C LYS A 154 -23.39 -1.86 4.71
N THR A 155 -24.63 -1.63 5.13
CA THR A 155 -25.80 -2.16 4.40
C THR A 155 -25.95 -1.39 3.08
N LEU A 156 -26.52 -1.99 2.03
CA LEU A 156 -26.41 -1.45 0.67
C LEU A 156 -26.86 0.03 0.51
N GLY A 157 -27.94 0.45 1.19
CA GLY A 157 -28.39 1.84 1.18
C GLY A 157 -27.44 2.76 1.96
N ALA A 158 -27.07 2.37 3.18
CA ALA A 158 -26.10 3.10 3.99
C ALA A 158 -24.70 3.16 3.35
N LEU A 159 -24.28 2.10 2.64
CA LEU A 159 -23.02 2.01 1.91
C LEU A 159 -23.02 2.95 0.70
N SER A 160 -24.18 3.15 0.07
CA SER A 160 -24.34 4.13 -1.01
C SER A 160 -24.24 5.56 -0.47
N ALA A 161 -24.63 5.80 0.78
CA ALA A 161 -24.36 7.07 1.46
C ALA A 161 -22.90 7.23 1.91
N THR A 162 -22.21 6.17 2.34
CA THR A 162 -20.78 6.20 2.72
C THR A 162 -19.93 6.69 1.55
N GLY A 163 -19.33 7.87 1.66
CA GLY A 163 -18.60 8.57 0.60
C GLY A 163 -17.17 8.10 0.36
N ASN A 164 -16.87 6.83 0.64
CA ASN A 164 -15.55 6.24 0.42
C ASN A 164 -15.64 5.05 -0.57
N ILE A 165 -15.13 5.28 -1.78
CA ILE A 165 -15.18 4.32 -2.90
C ILE A 165 -14.54 2.97 -2.56
N LYS A 166 -13.53 2.94 -1.69
CA LYS A 166 -12.88 1.69 -1.24
C LYS A 166 -13.87 0.72 -0.60
N TYR A 167 -14.90 1.21 0.09
CA TYR A 167 -15.91 0.35 0.69
C TYR A 167 -17.04 -0.02 -0.27
N GLN A 168 -17.24 0.77 -1.33
CA GLN A 168 -18.31 0.57 -2.30
C GLN A 168 -17.94 -0.40 -3.41
N ASN A 169 -16.66 -0.38 -3.82
CA ASN A 169 -16.13 -1.19 -4.91
C ASN A 169 -16.46 -2.68 -4.73
N GLY A 170 -16.99 -3.30 -5.79
CA GLY A 170 -17.36 -4.72 -5.80
C GLY A 170 -18.75 -5.06 -5.23
N PHE A 171 -19.46 -4.09 -4.63
CA PHE A 171 -20.77 -4.34 -3.99
C PHE A 171 -21.97 -3.71 -4.70
N GLY A 172 -21.77 -3.11 -5.88
CA GLY A 172 -22.85 -2.42 -6.61
C GLY A 172 -23.33 -1.15 -5.91
N ALA A 173 -22.43 -0.49 -5.16
CA ALA A 173 -22.65 0.80 -4.53
C ALA A 173 -21.80 1.89 -5.25
N PRO A 174 -22.26 3.15 -5.25
CA PRO A 174 -23.58 3.57 -4.81
C PRO A 174 -24.68 3.05 -5.73
N VAL A 175 -25.86 2.74 -5.17
CA VAL A 175 -27.07 2.52 -5.97
C VAL A 175 -27.59 3.87 -6.50
N GLU A 176 -28.53 3.83 -7.46
CA GLU A 176 -29.12 5.05 -8.01
C GLU A 176 -29.74 5.96 -6.93
N GLY A 177 -29.55 7.28 -7.08
CA GLY A 177 -30.14 8.30 -6.21
C GLY A 177 -29.28 8.73 -5.03
N PHE A 178 -27.95 8.53 -5.10
CA PHE A 178 -26.98 9.01 -4.13
C PHE A 178 -25.91 9.86 -4.81
N ASP A 179 -25.72 11.07 -4.30
CA ASP A 179 -24.68 12.00 -4.75
C ASP A 179 -23.82 12.47 -3.57
N HIS A 180 -22.59 12.90 -3.85
CA HIS A 180 -21.61 13.34 -2.86
C HIS A 180 -21.06 14.73 -3.19
N ILE A 181 -20.90 15.57 -2.18
CA ILE A 181 -20.16 16.85 -2.24
C ILE A 181 -18.93 16.77 -1.33
N GLU A 182 -18.01 17.72 -1.42
CA GLU A 182 -16.89 17.80 -0.48
C GLU A 182 -17.38 18.13 0.95
N PHE A 183 -16.83 17.46 1.95
CA PHE A 183 -17.17 17.70 3.36
C PHE A 183 -16.64 19.07 3.81
N GLY A 184 -17.49 19.86 4.48
CA GLY A 184 -17.13 21.19 4.94
C GLY A 184 -17.37 22.32 3.92
N ASP A 185 -17.74 22.00 2.68
CA ASP A 185 -18.07 22.98 1.64
C ASP A 185 -19.58 23.21 1.56
N SER A 186 -20.08 24.20 2.31
CA SER A 186 -21.49 24.56 2.28
C SER A 186 -21.92 25.23 0.97
N ASP A 187 -21.00 25.80 0.21
CA ASP A 187 -21.35 26.44 -1.06
C ASP A 187 -21.56 25.38 -2.15
N ALA A 188 -20.79 24.29 -2.12
CA ALA A 188 -21.05 23.10 -2.92
C ALA A 188 -22.42 22.48 -2.61
N LEU A 189 -22.83 22.44 -1.34
CA LEU A 189 -24.18 22.01 -0.96
C LEU A 189 -25.25 22.91 -1.60
N ASP A 190 -25.14 24.23 -1.44
CA ASP A 190 -26.10 25.19 -1.98
C ASP A 190 -26.21 25.08 -3.50
N ALA A 191 -25.08 24.94 -4.18
CA ALA A 191 -25.01 24.76 -5.63
C ALA A 191 -25.65 23.45 -6.10
N ALA A 192 -25.37 22.33 -5.42
CA ALA A 192 -25.95 21.03 -5.76
C ALA A 192 -27.48 21.04 -5.62
N LEU A 193 -28.01 21.59 -4.52
CA LEU A 193 -29.45 21.67 -4.30
C LEU A 193 -30.13 22.64 -5.29
N ALA A 194 -29.47 23.75 -5.65
CA ALA A 194 -29.97 24.70 -6.64
C ALA A 194 -29.98 24.15 -8.07
N ALA A 195 -29.04 23.26 -8.42
CA ALA A 195 -28.94 22.66 -9.75
C ALA A 195 -30.07 21.67 -10.04
N THR A 196 -30.60 20.99 -9.02
CA THR A 196 -31.69 20.00 -9.15
C THR A 196 -32.82 20.23 -8.14
N PRO A 197 -33.56 21.37 -8.22
CA PRO A 197 -34.58 21.71 -7.24
C PRO A 197 -35.64 20.62 -7.09
N GLY A 198 -35.91 20.22 -5.84
CA GLY A 198 -36.91 19.20 -5.52
C GLY A 198 -36.48 17.75 -5.80
N HIS A 199 -35.22 17.50 -6.17
CA HIS A 199 -34.70 16.14 -6.38
C HIS A 199 -34.34 15.43 -5.06
N TYR A 200 -33.66 16.12 -4.15
CA TYR A 200 -33.14 15.53 -2.91
C TYR A 200 -34.19 15.51 -1.79
N ALA A 201 -34.32 14.36 -1.14
CA ALA A 201 -35.11 14.17 0.06
C ALA A 201 -34.37 14.65 1.32
N VAL A 202 -33.07 14.38 1.39
CA VAL A 202 -32.25 14.60 2.59
C VAL A 202 -30.81 14.90 2.24
N PHE A 203 -30.20 15.80 3.01
CA PHE A 203 -28.76 15.92 3.17
C PHE A 203 -28.34 15.19 4.45
N LEU A 204 -27.56 14.12 4.31
CA LEU A 204 -27.07 13.29 5.41
C LEU A 204 -25.59 13.59 5.67
N VAL A 205 -25.25 13.96 6.90
CA VAL A 205 -23.89 14.38 7.26
C VAL A 205 -23.53 14.03 8.71
N GLU A 206 -22.29 13.63 8.95
CA GLU A 206 -21.72 13.50 10.30
C GLU A 206 -21.30 14.89 10.83
N PRO A 207 -21.49 15.22 12.12
CA PRO A 207 -20.95 16.47 12.68
C PRO A 207 -19.42 16.53 12.65
N ILE A 208 -18.77 15.39 12.82
CA ILE A 208 -17.32 15.16 12.67
C ILE A 208 -17.20 13.81 11.97
N GLN A 209 -16.52 13.75 10.82
CA GLN A 209 -16.33 12.47 10.12
C GLN A 209 -15.38 11.58 10.92
N GLY A 210 -15.89 10.52 11.53
CA GLY A 210 -15.11 9.67 12.42
C GLY A 210 -14.15 8.75 11.66
N GLU A 211 -14.69 7.82 10.89
CA GLU A 211 -13.91 6.86 10.08
C GLU A 211 -13.13 7.54 8.94
N GLY A 212 -13.57 8.72 8.49
CA GLY A 212 -12.88 9.56 7.51
C GLY A 212 -11.57 10.17 8.03
N GLY A 213 -11.18 9.92 9.28
CA GLY A 213 -9.95 10.45 9.86
C GLY A 213 -10.16 11.48 10.95
N VAL A 214 -11.29 11.48 11.66
CA VAL A 214 -11.64 12.48 12.68
C VAL A 214 -11.64 13.91 12.11
N VAL A 215 -12.23 14.10 10.93
CA VAL A 215 -12.24 15.38 10.21
C VAL A 215 -13.31 16.29 10.82
N CYS A 216 -12.88 17.42 11.38
CA CYS A 216 -13.78 18.46 11.87
C CYS A 216 -14.14 19.42 10.72
N PRO A 217 -15.42 19.78 10.54
CA PRO A 217 -15.78 20.79 9.57
C PRO A 217 -15.32 22.19 10.03
N PRO A 218 -15.27 23.18 9.11
CA PRO A 218 -15.07 24.58 9.47
C PRO A 218 -16.11 25.07 10.48
N ASP A 219 -15.73 26.02 11.34
CA ASP A 219 -16.65 26.60 12.32
C ASP A 219 -17.88 27.23 11.61
N GLY A 220 -19.08 26.93 12.13
CA GLY A 220 -20.34 27.41 11.56
C GLY A 220 -20.86 26.63 10.34
N TYR A 221 -20.12 25.63 9.84
CA TYR A 221 -20.55 24.80 8.71
C TYR A 221 -21.94 24.19 8.90
N LEU A 222 -22.19 23.52 10.03
CA LEU A 222 -23.49 22.85 10.26
C LEU A 222 -24.65 23.85 10.36
N ARG A 223 -24.39 25.06 10.87
CA ARG A 223 -25.38 26.14 10.90
C ARG A 223 -25.73 26.60 9.49
N ARG A 224 -24.71 26.78 8.64
CA ARG A 224 -24.91 27.15 7.24
C ARG A 224 -25.64 26.05 6.46
N VAL A 225 -25.29 24.78 6.70
CA VAL A 225 -26.00 23.60 6.15
C VAL A 225 -27.48 23.65 6.51
N ARG A 226 -27.81 23.89 7.79
CA ARG A 226 -29.20 24.01 8.25
C ARG A 226 -29.97 25.07 7.47
N GLU A 227 -29.41 26.27 7.35
CA GLU A 227 -30.01 27.38 6.59
C GLU A 227 -30.24 27.04 5.11
N ILE A 228 -29.28 26.36 4.48
CA ILE A 228 -29.36 25.92 3.08
C ILE A 228 -30.49 24.89 2.93
N CYS A 229 -30.51 23.86 3.78
CA CYS A 229 -31.54 22.82 3.78
C CYS A 229 -32.95 23.43 3.93
N ASP A 230 -33.12 24.39 4.85
CA ASP A 230 -34.39 25.10 5.05
C ASP A 230 -34.83 25.87 3.81
N ARG A 231 -33.90 26.60 3.19
CA ARG A 231 -34.18 27.41 2.00
C ARG A 231 -34.60 26.54 0.80
N HIS A 232 -34.02 25.36 0.64
CA HIS A 232 -34.32 24.45 -0.48
C HIS A 232 -35.42 23.43 -0.15
N GLY A 233 -35.94 23.42 1.08
CA GLY A 233 -36.92 22.43 1.53
C GLY A 233 -36.39 21.00 1.42
N VAL A 234 -35.13 20.79 1.83
CA VAL A 234 -34.46 19.49 1.92
C VAL A 234 -34.28 19.16 3.40
N LEU A 235 -34.52 17.92 3.80
CA LEU A 235 -34.35 17.51 5.20
C LEU A 235 -32.85 17.45 5.55
N MET A 236 -32.48 17.85 6.76
CA MET A 236 -31.14 17.66 7.30
C MET A 236 -31.14 16.46 8.25
N ALA A 237 -30.35 15.44 7.94
CA ALA A 237 -30.09 14.33 8.84
C ALA A 237 -28.67 14.43 9.40
N LEU A 238 -28.54 14.42 10.73
CA LEU A 238 -27.24 14.31 11.38
C LEU A 238 -26.98 12.87 11.81
N ASP A 239 -25.86 12.32 11.33
CA ASP A 239 -25.36 11.05 11.78
C ASP A 239 -24.51 11.20 13.04
N GLU A 240 -25.14 10.99 14.19
CA GLU A 240 -24.50 11.08 15.50
C GLU A 240 -24.28 9.70 16.14
N VAL A 241 -24.25 8.65 15.30
CA VAL A 241 -23.93 7.29 15.75
C VAL A 241 -22.60 7.24 16.50
N GLN A 242 -21.59 8.01 16.07
CA GLN A 242 -20.28 8.07 16.74
C GLN A 242 -20.10 9.32 17.62
N THR A 243 -20.55 10.49 17.18
CA THR A 243 -20.29 11.77 17.85
C THR A 243 -21.20 12.04 19.06
N GLY A 244 -22.34 11.36 19.12
CA GLY A 244 -23.35 11.58 20.14
C GLY A 244 -23.01 10.95 21.49
N LEU A 245 -23.93 11.10 22.43
CA LEU A 245 -23.91 10.52 23.76
C LEU A 245 -22.64 10.83 24.56
N GLY A 246 -22.19 12.09 24.51
CA GLY A 246 -21.09 12.59 25.34
C GLY A 246 -19.70 12.54 24.69
N ARG A 247 -19.54 11.81 23.57
CA ARG A 247 -18.23 11.57 22.94
C ARG A 247 -17.43 12.84 22.67
N THR A 248 -18.09 13.87 22.14
CA THR A 248 -17.46 15.15 21.75
C THR A 248 -17.44 16.18 22.88
N GLY A 249 -17.77 15.80 24.12
CA GLY A 249 -17.88 16.71 25.27
C GLY A 249 -19.22 17.45 25.37
N ARG A 250 -20.21 17.05 24.56
CA ARG A 250 -21.62 17.47 24.60
C ARG A 250 -22.50 16.23 24.49
N MET A 251 -23.77 16.31 24.91
CA MET A 251 -24.66 15.15 24.78
C MET A 251 -24.85 14.81 23.30
N PHE A 252 -25.07 15.82 22.46
CA PHE A 252 -25.04 15.71 21.01
C PHE A 252 -24.04 16.71 20.42
N ALA A 253 -23.26 16.30 19.42
CA ALA A 253 -22.31 17.19 18.77
C ALA A 253 -22.99 18.37 18.06
N ALA A 254 -24.25 18.22 17.65
CA ALA A 254 -25.10 19.30 17.14
C ALA A 254 -25.18 20.52 18.09
N GLU A 255 -25.03 20.31 19.41
CA GLU A 255 -25.04 21.38 20.41
C GLU A 255 -23.84 22.33 20.28
N HIS A 256 -22.71 21.90 19.72
CA HIS A 256 -21.54 22.76 19.53
C HIS A 256 -21.85 23.95 18.60
N ASP A 257 -22.71 23.75 17.61
CA ASP A 257 -23.10 24.79 16.65
C ASP A 257 -24.50 25.37 16.90
N GLY A 258 -25.24 24.79 17.86
CA GLY A 258 -26.62 25.16 18.18
C GLY A 258 -27.62 24.78 17.08
N VAL A 259 -27.40 23.64 16.43
CA VAL A 259 -28.20 23.19 15.27
C VAL A 259 -29.21 22.12 15.67
N VAL A 260 -30.43 22.23 15.14
CA VAL A 260 -31.48 21.22 15.26
C VAL A 260 -31.71 20.55 13.90
N PRO A 261 -31.37 19.27 13.72
CA PRO A 261 -31.65 18.57 12.47
C PRO A 261 -33.14 18.22 12.33
N ASP A 262 -33.53 17.70 11.17
CA ASP A 262 -34.84 17.06 10.97
C ASP A 262 -34.84 15.63 11.52
N ILE A 263 -33.71 14.94 11.36
CA ILE A 263 -33.49 13.54 11.74
C ILE A 263 -32.12 13.42 12.42
N LEU A 264 -32.03 12.66 13.51
CA LEU A 264 -30.80 12.39 14.25
C LEU A 264 -30.66 10.88 14.47
N THR A 265 -29.56 10.28 14.04
CA THR A 265 -29.30 8.85 14.24
C THR A 265 -28.34 8.62 15.41
N LEU A 266 -28.60 7.57 16.20
CA LEU A 266 -27.80 7.15 17.35
C LEU A 266 -27.63 5.63 17.34
N ALA A 267 -26.47 5.14 17.78
CA ALA A 267 -26.23 3.73 18.09
C ALA A 267 -25.01 3.62 19.02
N LYS A 268 -24.07 2.71 18.75
CA LYS A 268 -22.78 2.54 19.46
C LYS A 268 -22.94 2.67 20.98
N ALA A 269 -22.61 3.83 21.55
CA ALA A 269 -22.67 4.10 22.99
C ALA A 269 -24.04 3.83 23.63
N LEU A 270 -25.15 3.94 22.88
CA LEU A 270 -26.50 3.68 23.38
C LEU A 270 -26.66 2.25 23.94
N GLY A 271 -25.87 1.30 23.44
CA GLY A 271 -25.85 -0.09 23.91
C GLY A 271 -25.03 -0.36 25.16
N GLY A 272 -24.36 0.68 25.69
CA GLY A 272 -23.53 0.59 26.90
C GLY A 272 -22.34 -0.38 26.80
N GLY A 273 -21.99 -0.80 25.58
CA GLY A 273 -20.98 -1.83 25.34
C GLY A 273 -21.46 -3.28 25.49
N ILE A 274 -22.75 -3.51 25.74
CA ILE A 274 -23.28 -4.85 26.06
C ILE A 274 -24.24 -5.36 25.00
N VAL A 275 -25.20 -4.53 24.55
CA VAL A 275 -26.26 -4.96 23.62
C VAL A 275 -26.30 -4.09 22.36
N PRO A 276 -26.50 -4.67 21.17
CA PRO A 276 -26.73 -3.89 19.96
C PRO A 276 -28.06 -3.13 20.04
N VAL A 277 -28.02 -1.82 19.80
CA VAL A 277 -29.19 -0.95 19.74
C VAL A 277 -28.85 0.31 18.95
N GLY A 278 -29.85 0.83 18.24
CA GLY A 278 -29.82 2.16 17.65
C GLY A 278 -31.19 2.82 17.71
N ALA A 279 -31.21 4.13 17.46
CA ALA A 279 -32.39 4.96 17.49
C ALA A 279 -32.31 6.02 16.41
N VAL A 280 -33.45 6.35 15.81
CA VAL A 280 -33.62 7.48 14.91
C VAL A 280 -34.63 8.42 15.53
N LEU A 281 -34.15 9.58 15.99
CA LEU A 281 -34.98 10.65 16.51
C LEU A 281 -35.36 11.57 15.35
N SER A 282 -36.60 12.00 15.31
CA SER A 282 -37.14 12.80 14.21
C SER A 282 -38.25 13.73 14.69
N ARG A 283 -38.54 14.76 13.89
CA ARG A 283 -39.73 15.59 14.11
C ARG A 283 -41.02 14.78 13.96
N PRO A 284 -42.07 15.05 14.76
CA PRO A 284 -43.30 14.27 14.75
C PRO A 284 -43.95 14.04 13.40
N GLU A 285 -43.97 15.07 12.56
CA GLU A 285 -44.60 15.10 11.25
C GLU A 285 -43.90 14.24 10.18
N LEU A 286 -42.64 13.84 10.42
CA LEU A 286 -41.88 13.00 9.49
C LEU A 286 -42.30 11.52 9.55
N VAL A 287 -42.85 11.09 10.68
CA VAL A 287 -43.24 9.70 10.94
C VAL A 287 -44.77 9.57 10.83
N GLY A 288 -45.25 9.55 9.58
CA GLY A 288 -46.64 9.30 9.24
C GLY A 288 -46.95 7.82 8.96
N GLU A 289 -48.22 7.52 8.66
CA GLU A 289 -48.70 6.16 8.33
C GLU A 289 -47.93 5.53 7.15
N SER A 290 -47.53 6.36 6.17
CA SER A 290 -46.76 5.95 4.98
C SER A 290 -45.41 5.31 5.32
N PHE A 291 -44.81 5.67 6.46
CA PHE A 291 -43.60 5.06 6.97
C PHE A 291 -43.90 4.00 8.04
N ALA A 292 -44.70 4.37 9.05
CA ALA A 292 -44.92 3.58 10.25
C ALA A 292 -45.52 2.19 9.98
N LEU A 293 -46.35 2.04 8.93
CA LEU A 293 -46.92 0.75 8.55
C LEU A 293 -46.06 -0.06 7.56
N ARG A 294 -44.94 0.50 7.08
CA ARG A 294 -44.08 -0.13 6.05
C ARG A 294 -42.69 -0.52 6.55
N HIS A 295 -42.24 0.05 7.66
CA HIS A 295 -40.95 -0.31 8.24
C HIS A 295 -41.13 -1.00 9.60
N THR A 296 -40.49 -2.16 9.73
CA THR A 296 -40.38 -2.91 10.98
C THR A 296 -39.00 -3.57 11.07
N SER A 297 -38.65 -4.03 12.27
CA SER A 297 -37.49 -4.87 12.53
C SER A 297 -37.80 -5.79 13.71
N THR A 298 -37.47 -7.08 13.59
CA THR A 298 -37.85 -8.12 14.57
C THR A 298 -37.29 -7.85 15.96
N PHE A 299 -36.04 -7.35 16.03
CA PHE A 299 -35.34 -7.13 17.30
C PHE A 299 -35.42 -5.70 17.81
N ALA A 300 -35.88 -4.76 16.97
CA ALA A 300 -35.93 -3.34 17.31
C ALA A 300 -36.89 -3.05 18.47
N GLY A 301 -36.46 -2.20 19.40
CA GLY A 301 -37.25 -1.77 20.55
C GLY A 301 -37.52 -2.87 21.56
N ASN A 302 -36.71 -3.94 21.58
CA ASN A 302 -36.83 -5.00 22.58
C ASN A 302 -36.55 -4.49 24.00
N ALA A 303 -37.18 -5.12 25.01
CA ALA A 303 -37.13 -4.61 26.38
C ALA A 303 -35.71 -4.60 26.96
N LEU A 304 -34.89 -5.61 26.67
CA LEU A 304 -33.51 -5.69 27.18
C LEU A 304 -32.66 -4.52 26.67
N ALA A 305 -32.65 -4.28 25.36
CA ALA A 305 -31.94 -3.17 24.75
C ALA A 305 -32.44 -1.81 25.25
N ALA A 306 -33.76 -1.67 25.41
CA ALA A 306 -34.36 -0.44 25.91
C ALA A 306 -33.96 -0.14 27.36
N ARG A 307 -34.00 -1.14 28.25
CA ARG A 307 -33.58 -1.01 29.67
C ARG A 307 -32.09 -0.68 29.80
N VAL A 308 -31.26 -1.31 28.98
CA VAL A 308 -29.83 -0.96 28.89
C VAL A 308 -29.65 0.47 28.41
N GLY A 309 -30.35 0.89 27.36
CA GLY A 309 -30.30 2.28 26.87
C GLY A 309 -30.72 3.28 27.95
N VAL A 310 -31.76 2.97 28.74
CA VAL A 310 -32.18 3.80 29.89
C VAL A 310 -31.04 3.94 30.89
N ALA A 311 -30.40 2.85 31.28
CA ALA A 311 -29.27 2.86 32.21
C ALA A 311 -28.07 3.66 31.66
N VAL A 312 -27.81 3.61 30.35
CA VAL A 312 -26.79 4.45 29.70
C VAL A 312 -27.14 5.92 29.85
N LEU A 313 -28.37 6.33 29.55
CA LEU A 313 -28.78 7.73 29.67
C LEU A 313 -28.72 8.22 31.13
N GLU A 314 -29.10 7.37 32.08
CA GLU A 314 -28.97 7.68 33.51
C GLU A 314 -27.52 7.89 33.93
N GLU A 315 -26.60 7.06 33.43
CA GLU A 315 -25.17 7.21 33.69
C GLU A 315 -24.60 8.48 33.06
N LEU A 316 -24.99 8.80 31.81
CA LEU A 316 -24.56 10.01 31.12
C LEU A 316 -25.06 11.29 31.79
N THR A 317 -26.24 11.25 32.44
CA THR A 317 -26.89 12.41 33.06
C THR A 317 -26.67 12.50 34.57
N ARG A 318 -26.06 11.48 35.19
CA ARG A 318 -25.74 11.48 36.62
C ARG A 318 -24.88 12.68 37.01
N ASP A 319 -25.11 13.18 38.22
CA ASP A 319 -24.38 14.30 38.84
C ASP A 319 -24.32 15.54 37.94
N GLY A 320 -25.38 15.80 37.18
CA GLY A 320 -25.45 16.95 36.27
C GLY A 320 -24.63 16.78 35.00
N CYS A 321 -24.58 15.57 34.44
CA CYS A 321 -23.78 15.22 33.25
C CYS A 321 -22.25 15.29 33.46
N ALA A 322 -21.77 15.07 34.69
CA ALA A 322 -20.36 15.21 35.05
C ALA A 322 -19.41 14.39 34.15
N VAL A 323 -19.84 13.21 33.67
CA VAL A 323 -19.02 12.38 32.76
C VAL A 323 -18.83 13.02 31.39
N VAL A 324 -19.84 13.73 30.88
CA VAL A 324 -19.78 14.46 29.60
C VAL A 324 -18.91 15.71 29.73
N GLU A 325 -19.05 16.44 30.83
CA GLU A 325 -18.19 17.59 31.14
C GLU A 325 -16.72 17.17 31.29
N ASN A 326 -16.47 16.05 31.97
CA ASN A 326 -15.13 15.49 32.09
C ASN A 326 -14.55 15.08 30.72
N ALA A 327 -15.35 14.52 29.82
CA ALA A 327 -14.93 14.22 28.45
C ALA A 327 -14.53 15.49 27.67
N ALA A 328 -15.22 16.61 27.89
CA ALA A 328 -14.83 17.90 27.32
C ALA A 328 -13.49 18.40 27.88
N VAL A 329 -13.33 18.40 29.21
CA VAL A 329 -12.13 18.90 29.91
C VAL A 329 -10.91 18.04 29.60
N LEU A 330 -11.00 16.71 29.77
CA LEU A 330 -9.91 15.80 29.48
C LEU A 330 -9.62 15.72 27.99
N GLY A 331 -10.64 15.75 27.14
CA GLY A 331 -10.49 15.80 25.69
C GLY A 331 -9.68 17.01 25.23
N HIS A 332 -10.01 18.20 25.74
CA HIS A 332 -9.24 19.42 25.46
C HIS A 332 -7.78 19.31 25.94
N ARG A 333 -7.55 18.84 27.17
CA ARG A 333 -6.20 18.63 27.70
C ARG A 333 -5.40 17.64 26.84
N LEU A 334 -5.99 16.49 26.54
CA LEU A 334 -5.34 15.45 25.73
C LEU A 334 -5.02 15.97 24.33
N LYS A 335 -5.94 16.70 23.69
CA LYS A 335 -5.68 17.32 22.39
C LYS A 335 -4.48 18.28 22.43
N ASN A 336 -4.35 19.09 23.48
CA ASN A 336 -3.22 20.00 23.64
C ASN A 336 -1.90 19.24 23.84
N ASP A 337 -1.90 18.20 24.67
CA ASP A 337 -0.72 17.37 24.90
C ASP A 337 -0.29 16.64 23.61
N LEU A 338 -1.25 16.16 22.80
CA LEU A 338 -0.99 15.57 21.49
C LEU A 338 -0.48 16.60 20.48
N SER A 339 -1.00 17.83 20.50
CA SER A 339 -0.55 18.92 19.63
C SER A 339 0.91 19.30 19.95
N ALA A 340 1.29 19.28 21.23
CA ALA A 340 2.69 19.46 21.63
C ALA A 340 3.61 18.34 21.09
N LEU A 341 3.12 17.10 20.97
CA LEU A 341 3.87 16.03 20.27
C LEU A 341 3.99 16.30 18.77
N ALA A 342 2.96 16.87 18.14
CA ALA A 342 3.04 17.26 16.73
C ALA A 342 4.09 18.36 16.51
N GLU A 343 4.14 19.36 17.40
CA GLU A 343 5.19 20.39 17.39
C GLU A 343 6.58 19.80 17.62
N LYS A 344 6.70 18.77 18.45
CA LYS A 344 7.96 18.07 18.73
C LYS A 344 8.42 17.18 17.57
N TYR A 345 7.49 16.57 16.83
CA TYR A 345 7.77 15.64 15.73
C TYR A 345 7.08 16.04 14.41
N PRO A 346 7.37 17.24 13.87
CA PRO A 346 6.64 17.79 12.73
C PRO A 346 6.88 17.03 11.42
N SER A 347 7.95 16.22 11.32
CA SER A 347 8.15 15.34 10.17
C SER A 347 7.26 14.10 10.20
N VAL A 348 6.82 13.65 11.39
CA VAL A 348 6.03 12.43 11.55
C VAL A 348 4.54 12.74 11.66
N VAL A 349 4.17 13.77 12.42
CA VAL A 349 2.78 14.14 12.69
C VAL A 349 2.44 15.40 11.91
N THR A 350 1.47 15.27 11.00
CA THR A 350 1.03 16.36 10.13
C THR A 350 -0.13 17.16 10.73
N GLU A 351 -1.00 16.53 11.52
CA GLU A 351 -2.12 17.22 12.16
C GLU A 351 -2.63 16.47 13.41
N VAL A 352 -3.16 17.22 14.38
CA VAL A 352 -3.96 16.70 15.49
C VAL A 352 -5.32 17.38 15.50
N ARG A 353 -6.39 16.59 15.40
CA ARG A 353 -7.76 17.10 15.26
C ARG A 353 -8.77 16.32 16.09
N GLY A 354 -10.01 16.81 16.10
CA GLY A 354 -11.12 16.25 16.89
C GLY A 354 -11.61 17.16 18.02
N ARG A 355 -12.64 16.68 18.72
CA ARG A 355 -13.33 17.35 19.85
C ARG A 355 -13.68 16.32 20.92
N GLY A 356 -13.65 16.73 22.19
CA GLY A 356 -13.88 15.83 23.32
C GLY A 356 -12.91 14.64 23.30
N LEU A 357 -13.43 13.44 23.50
CA LEU A 357 -12.67 12.18 23.47
C LEU A 357 -12.81 11.45 22.12
N LEU A 358 -13.07 12.18 21.03
CA LEU A 358 -12.91 11.72 19.65
C LEU A 358 -11.77 12.52 19.03
N LEU A 359 -10.55 11.96 19.08
CA LEU A 359 -9.33 12.62 18.61
C LEU A 359 -8.62 11.78 17.55
N GLY A 360 -7.95 12.46 16.63
CA GLY A 360 -7.15 11.85 15.57
C GLY A 360 -5.75 12.46 15.50
N ILE A 361 -4.75 11.63 15.30
CA ILE A 361 -3.37 12.02 14.99
C ILE A 361 -3.09 11.59 13.55
N GLU A 362 -2.93 12.54 12.64
CA GLU A 362 -2.57 12.25 11.25
C GLU A 362 -1.05 12.21 11.08
N LEU A 363 -0.57 11.08 10.57
CA LEU A 363 0.83 10.84 10.29
C LEU A 363 1.19 11.25 8.86
N THR A 364 2.47 11.49 8.62
CA THR A 364 3.03 11.81 7.30
C THR A 364 2.82 10.67 6.30
N ALA A 365 2.78 11.03 5.00
CA ALA A 365 3.00 10.13 3.87
C ALA A 365 4.22 10.55 3.05
N ASP A 366 5.00 11.51 3.56
CA ASP A 366 6.26 11.89 2.94
C ASP A 366 7.24 10.72 3.07
N VAL A 367 7.60 10.15 1.94
CA VAL A 367 8.55 9.03 1.85
C VAL A 367 9.95 9.39 2.38
N ASN A 368 10.26 10.69 2.52
CA ASN A 368 11.54 11.19 3.00
C ASN A 368 11.48 11.78 4.42
N PHE A 369 10.43 11.52 5.20
CA PHE A 369 10.21 12.21 6.48
C PHE A 369 11.32 12.04 7.53
N VAL A 370 12.18 11.03 7.39
CA VAL A 370 13.38 10.82 8.23
C VAL A 370 14.63 11.52 7.66
N GLY A 371 14.47 12.40 6.67
CA GLY A 371 15.53 13.13 5.97
C GLY A 371 16.12 12.41 4.74
N ARG A 372 15.60 11.21 4.44
CA ARG A 372 15.97 10.36 3.30
C ARG A 372 14.87 9.33 3.04
N GLN A 373 14.93 8.70 1.88
CA GLN A 373 14.18 7.49 1.58
C GLN A 373 14.57 6.37 2.57
N SER A 374 13.57 5.67 3.10
CA SER A 374 13.73 4.63 4.13
C SER A 374 12.57 3.65 4.09
N LEU A 375 12.69 2.52 4.80
CA LEU A 375 11.60 1.57 4.95
C LEU A 375 10.38 2.21 5.62
N LEU A 376 10.60 3.00 6.67
CA LEU A 376 9.51 3.73 7.33
C LEU A 376 8.87 4.75 6.39
N GLY A 377 9.66 5.42 5.56
CA GLY A 377 9.18 6.31 4.51
C GLY A 377 8.24 5.60 3.53
N SER A 378 8.64 4.44 3.03
CA SER A 378 7.80 3.60 2.17
C SER A 378 6.52 3.14 2.86
N ILE A 379 6.60 2.75 4.14
CA ILE A 379 5.43 2.38 4.96
C ILE A 379 4.50 3.59 5.17
N ALA A 380 5.05 4.79 5.31
CA ALA A 380 4.29 6.04 5.45
C ALA A 380 3.56 6.43 4.15
N ASP A 381 4.23 6.35 2.99
CA ASP A 381 3.63 6.58 1.66
C ASP A 381 2.46 5.61 1.39
N GLN A 382 2.54 4.38 1.90
CA GLN A 382 1.44 3.41 1.89
C GLN A 382 0.40 3.58 3.00
N HIS A 383 0.51 4.63 3.82
CA HIS A 383 -0.41 4.95 4.91
C HIS A 383 -0.45 3.90 6.05
N ASN A 384 0.57 3.06 6.15
CA ASN A 384 0.64 1.95 7.12
C ASN A 384 1.47 2.27 8.38
N LEU A 385 2.06 3.46 8.45
CA LEU A 385 2.82 3.90 9.64
C LEU A 385 1.95 3.91 10.91
N SER A 386 0.64 4.18 10.76
CA SER A 386 -0.33 4.14 11.84
C SER A 386 -0.43 2.74 12.46
N ALA A 387 -0.46 1.68 11.64
CA ALA A 387 -0.52 0.30 12.09
C ALA A 387 0.77 -0.13 12.81
N VAL A 388 1.93 0.34 12.33
CA VAL A 388 3.23 0.10 12.99
C VAL A 388 3.27 0.74 14.38
N ILE A 389 2.86 2.00 14.50
CA ILE A 389 2.82 2.69 15.80
C ILE A 389 1.79 2.02 16.73
N CYS A 390 0.62 1.63 16.23
CA CYS A 390 -0.36 0.86 16.99
C CYS A 390 0.22 -0.47 17.49
N SER A 391 1.03 -1.16 16.67
CA SER A 391 1.70 -2.40 17.04
C SER A 391 2.68 -2.19 18.19
N TYR A 392 3.52 -1.16 18.10
CA TYR A 392 4.43 -0.79 19.18
C TYR A 392 3.66 -0.47 20.47
N LEU A 393 2.67 0.42 20.41
CA LEU A 393 1.88 0.82 21.58
C LEU A 393 1.21 -0.38 22.25
N LEU A 394 0.68 -1.32 21.47
CA LEU A 394 0.03 -2.51 22.00
C LEU A 394 1.04 -3.46 22.66
N ASN A 395 2.10 -3.81 21.93
CA ASN A 395 3.01 -4.91 22.29
C ASN A 395 4.09 -4.50 23.28
N VAL A 396 4.48 -3.23 23.28
CA VAL A 396 5.48 -2.68 24.19
C VAL A 396 4.78 -1.95 25.34
N GLU A 397 3.95 -0.97 25.02
CA GLU A 397 3.41 -0.03 26.00
C GLU A 397 2.18 -0.57 26.74
N GLY A 398 1.56 -1.65 26.24
CA GLY A 398 0.30 -2.16 26.75
C GLY A 398 -0.81 -1.12 26.59
N ILE A 399 -0.86 -0.45 25.44
CA ILE A 399 -1.87 0.55 25.11
C ILE A 399 -2.47 0.21 23.75
N ARG A 400 -3.75 -0.08 23.75
CA ARG A 400 -4.52 -0.37 22.54
C ARG A 400 -5.12 0.92 22.01
N VAL A 401 -4.66 1.31 20.83
CA VAL A 401 -5.30 2.31 19.96
C VAL A 401 -5.72 1.62 18.66
N ALA A 402 -6.43 2.32 17.77
CA ALA A 402 -6.79 1.77 16.47
C ALA A 402 -6.41 2.76 15.36
N PRO A 403 -5.90 2.29 14.21
CA PRO A 403 -5.97 3.10 13.01
C PRO A 403 -7.45 3.36 12.68
N THR A 404 -7.76 4.48 12.02
CA THR A 404 -9.14 4.77 11.60
C THR A 404 -9.69 3.68 10.70
N LEU A 405 -8.86 3.11 9.80
CA LEU A 405 -8.94 1.80 9.14
C LEU A 405 -7.55 1.38 8.60
N PHE A 406 -7.35 0.14 8.12
CA PHE A 406 -6.13 -0.22 7.39
C PHE A 406 -5.96 0.64 6.13
N GLY A 407 -4.74 1.12 5.88
CA GLY A 407 -4.42 2.07 4.81
C GLY A 407 -4.84 3.52 5.08
N ASN A 408 -5.02 3.88 6.35
CA ASN A 408 -5.31 5.24 6.76
C ASN A 408 -4.17 5.78 7.66
N ARG A 409 -3.75 7.02 7.38
CA ARG A 409 -2.67 7.74 8.06
C ARG A 409 -3.06 8.21 9.47
N VAL A 410 -4.31 8.06 9.89
CA VAL A 410 -4.82 8.57 11.17
C VAL A 410 -4.88 7.49 12.24
N ILE A 411 -4.19 7.72 13.36
CA ILE A 411 -4.39 6.97 14.61
C ILE A 411 -5.57 7.61 15.35
N ARG A 412 -6.61 6.81 15.62
CA ARG A 412 -7.77 7.22 16.40
C ARG A 412 -7.52 7.00 17.88
N ILE A 413 -7.85 8.04 18.65
CA ILE A 413 -7.82 8.04 20.12
C ILE A 413 -9.26 8.30 20.58
N GLU A 414 -9.92 7.22 20.99
CA GLU A 414 -11.33 7.19 21.35
C GLU A 414 -11.56 6.32 22.62
N PRO A 415 -11.00 6.72 23.78
CA PRO A 415 -11.14 5.94 25.02
C PRO A 415 -12.58 5.99 25.57
N PRO A 416 -12.94 5.14 26.54
CA PRO A 416 -14.14 5.35 27.35
C PRO A 416 -14.19 6.76 27.98
N LEU A 417 -15.39 7.29 28.20
CA LEU A 417 -15.62 8.59 28.84
C LEU A 417 -15.12 8.61 30.30
N THR A 418 -14.95 7.43 30.90
CA THR A 418 -14.42 7.19 32.25
C THR A 418 -12.89 7.15 32.31
N VAL A 419 -12.18 7.47 31.21
CA VAL A 419 -10.72 7.57 31.20
C VAL A 419 -10.21 8.62 32.19
N SER A 420 -9.10 8.32 32.87
CA SER A 420 -8.48 9.24 33.82
C SER A 420 -7.35 10.05 33.19
N GLY A 421 -7.09 11.24 33.73
CA GLY A 421 -5.96 12.08 33.30
C GLY A 421 -4.58 11.39 33.43
N VAL A 422 -4.43 10.47 34.38
CA VAL A 422 -3.20 9.64 34.52
C VAL A 422 -3.05 8.70 33.34
N GLN A 423 -4.14 8.07 32.88
CA GLN A 423 -4.11 7.21 31.71
C GLN A 423 -3.85 8.01 30.43
N CYS A 424 -4.45 9.19 30.28
CA CYS A 424 -4.14 10.12 29.18
C CYS A 424 -2.64 10.46 29.18
N SER A 425 -2.07 10.82 30.33
CA SER A 425 -0.64 11.13 30.44
C SER A 425 0.26 9.95 30.07
N ARG A 426 -0.16 8.71 30.42
CA ARG A 426 0.56 7.49 30.02
C ARG A 426 0.51 7.25 28.51
N LEU A 427 -0.63 7.50 27.86
CA LEU A 427 -0.74 7.45 26.40
C LEU A 427 0.21 8.47 25.74
N VAL A 428 0.20 9.72 26.20
CA VAL A 428 1.06 10.77 25.64
C VAL A 428 2.54 10.40 25.77
N ALA A 429 2.98 9.89 26.92
CA ALA A 429 4.36 9.45 27.10
C ALA A 429 4.74 8.25 26.21
N ALA A 430 3.80 7.33 25.96
CA ALA A 430 4.00 6.20 25.07
C ALA A 430 4.08 6.62 23.59
N LEU A 431 3.21 7.54 23.17
CA LEU A 431 3.25 8.16 21.84
C LEU A 431 4.54 8.95 21.64
N ASP A 432 5.00 9.71 22.65
CA ASP A 432 6.27 10.43 22.59
C ASP A 432 7.44 9.48 22.26
N ARG A 433 7.47 8.28 22.85
CA ARG A 433 8.49 7.27 22.54
C ARG A 433 8.32 6.70 21.13
N ALA A 434 7.12 6.28 20.75
CA ALA A 434 6.85 5.71 19.44
C ALA A 434 7.19 6.70 18.30
N LEU A 435 6.76 7.96 18.45
CA LEU A 435 7.05 9.03 17.50
C LEU A 435 8.54 9.39 17.50
N GLY A 436 9.21 9.34 18.64
CA GLY A 436 10.67 9.52 18.73
C GLY A 436 11.44 8.48 17.92
N TYR A 437 11.08 7.20 18.02
CA TYR A 437 11.69 6.15 17.19
C TYR A 437 11.40 6.35 15.69
N ALA A 438 10.14 6.68 15.35
CA ALA A 438 9.77 6.95 13.96
C ALA A 438 10.55 8.13 13.36
N ALA A 439 10.62 9.25 14.07
CA ALA A 439 11.32 10.46 13.65
C ALA A 439 12.84 10.24 13.49
N ALA A 440 13.42 9.37 14.32
CA ALA A 440 14.84 9.03 14.24
C ALA A 440 15.17 7.97 13.17
N GLY A 441 14.17 7.36 12.53
CA GLY A 441 14.38 6.23 11.63
C GLY A 441 14.85 4.96 12.35
N ASP A 442 14.54 4.81 13.64
CA ASP A 442 14.99 3.69 14.47
C ASP A 442 14.06 2.47 14.32
N LEU A 443 14.49 1.54 13.46
CA LEU A 443 13.74 0.33 13.16
C LEU A 443 13.76 -0.67 14.32
N ASP A 444 14.84 -0.76 15.10
CA ASP A 444 14.92 -1.71 16.23
C ASP A 444 13.96 -1.28 17.35
N GLY A 445 13.88 0.02 17.62
CA GLY A 445 12.93 0.59 18.57
C GLY A 445 11.46 0.32 18.20
N LEU A 446 11.11 0.40 16.92
CA LEU A 446 9.73 0.19 16.44
C LEU A 446 9.36 -1.25 16.12
N PHE A 447 10.31 -2.08 15.67
CA PHE A 447 10.04 -3.44 15.19
C PHE A 447 10.64 -4.54 16.04
N GLY A 448 11.53 -4.23 16.99
CA GLY A 448 12.19 -5.24 17.81
C GLY A 448 11.21 -6.18 18.52
N HIS A 449 10.03 -5.68 18.93
CA HIS A 449 9.00 -6.52 19.55
C HIS A 449 8.35 -7.54 18.61
N LEU A 450 8.42 -7.33 17.28
CA LEU A 450 7.95 -8.30 16.29
C LEU A 450 8.93 -9.48 16.18
N LEU A 451 10.21 -9.23 16.48
CA LEU A 451 11.31 -10.19 16.42
C LEU A 451 11.62 -10.84 17.79
N GLY A 452 10.85 -10.51 18.83
CA GLY A 452 11.11 -11.00 20.19
C GLY A 452 12.34 -10.38 20.87
N ARG A 453 12.86 -9.28 20.33
CA ARG A 453 13.96 -8.52 20.94
C ARG A 453 13.47 -7.75 22.18
N PRO A 454 14.32 -7.58 23.20
CA PRO A 454 13.99 -6.79 24.38
C PRO A 454 13.79 -5.32 23.99
N THR A 455 12.79 -4.66 24.56
CA THR A 455 12.47 -3.27 24.24
C THR A 455 13.58 -2.32 24.73
N VAL A 456 14.08 -1.48 23.82
CA VAL A 456 14.97 -0.36 24.16
C VAL A 456 14.19 0.71 24.94
N ALA A 457 14.79 1.23 26.03
CA ALA A 457 14.06 2.04 27.00
C ALA A 457 13.80 3.50 26.56
N THR A 458 14.54 4.04 25.59
CA THR A 458 14.43 5.45 25.21
C THR A 458 14.83 5.67 23.74
N PRO A 459 14.03 6.41 22.97
CA PRO A 459 14.40 6.79 21.61
C PRO A 459 15.75 7.52 21.56
N PRO A 460 16.54 7.31 20.49
CA PRO A 460 17.74 8.09 20.28
C PRO A 460 17.40 9.58 20.19
N ALA A 461 18.37 10.42 20.57
CA ALA A 461 18.22 11.86 20.40
C ALA A 461 18.00 12.18 18.91
N LEU A 462 17.00 13.01 18.61
CA LEU A 462 16.78 13.48 17.26
C LEU A 462 18.05 14.20 16.78
N ALA A 463 18.75 13.60 15.83
CA ALA A 463 19.75 14.34 15.08
C ALA A 463 19.02 15.47 14.36
N ALA A 464 19.64 16.65 14.26
CA ALA A 464 19.17 17.64 13.29
C ALA A 464 19.06 16.92 11.95
N LEU A 465 17.87 16.91 11.34
CA LEU A 465 17.66 16.36 10.00
C LEU A 465 18.75 16.98 9.13
N ARG A 466 19.80 16.21 8.85
CA ARG A 466 20.84 16.67 7.95
C ARG A 466 20.17 16.61 6.59
N PRO A 467 20.06 17.72 5.84
CA PRO A 467 19.65 17.64 4.44
C PRO A 467 20.67 16.73 3.76
N GLY A 468 20.27 15.49 3.52
CA GLY A 468 21.20 14.39 3.46
C GLY A 468 20.64 13.20 2.71
N ARG A 469 19.90 13.42 1.63
CA ARG A 469 20.44 13.39 0.25
C ARG A 469 19.26 13.69 -0.69
N THR A 470 19.38 14.83 -1.34
CA THR A 470 18.47 15.41 -2.34
C THR A 470 18.74 14.70 -3.68
N PRO A 471 17.72 14.57 -4.56
CA PRO A 471 17.21 15.78 -5.19
C PRO A 471 15.73 16.05 -4.82
N ASP A 472 15.41 16.94 -3.87
CA ASP A 472 14.77 18.28 -4.11
C ASP A 472 15.12 18.91 -5.46
N ILE A 473 14.90 18.18 -6.55
CA ILE A 473 14.49 18.87 -7.75
C ILE A 473 13.00 18.65 -7.85
N ALA A 474 12.26 19.68 -7.42
CA ALA A 474 10.82 19.74 -7.60
C ALA A 474 10.50 19.36 -9.06
N VAL A 475 9.53 18.48 -9.22
CA VAL A 475 9.05 18.03 -10.53
C VAL A 475 8.76 19.27 -11.37
N GLY A 476 9.54 19.47 -12.42
CA GLY A 476 9.30 20.57 -13.34
C GLY A 476 7.96 20.36 -14.04
N PRO A 477 7.21 21.43 -14.38
CA PRO A 477 5.94 21.29 -15.10
C PRO A 477 6.07 20.60 -16.47
N THR A 478 7.30 20.49 -16.98
CA THR A 478 7.66 19.82 -18.25
C THR A 478 8.35 18.48 -18.05
N ASP A 479 8.61 18.05 -16.81
CA ASP A 479 9.28 16.77 -16.52
C ASP A 479 8.35 15.62 -16.92
N ARG A 480 8.81 14.77 -17.83
CA ARG A 480 8.11 13.52 -18.12
C ARG A 480 8.28 12.55 -16.95
N ARG A 481 7.25 11.75 -16.71
CA ARG A 481 7.18 10.85 -15.56
C ARG A 481 7.43 9.41 -15.99
N PHE A 482 8.28 8.68 -15.29
CA PHE A 482 8.44 7.25 -15.48
C PHE A 482 8.35 6.50 -14.16
N ALA A 483 8.21 5.18 -14.23
CA ALA A 483 8.42 4.33 -13.08
C ALA A 483 9.20 3.09 -13.48
N PHE A 484 9.91 2.51 -12.52
CA PHE A 484 10.62 1.25 -12.71
C PHE A 484 10.28 0.27 -11.59
N ILE A 485 9.80 -0.92 -11.98
CA ILE A 485 9.47 -2.00 -11.04
C ILE A 485 10.74 -2.78 -10.73
N ALA A 486 11.16 -2.70 -9.48
CA ALA A 486 12.33 -3.36 -8.94
C ALA A 486 11.93 -4.45 -7.95
N HIS A 487 12.80 -5.43 -7.75
CA HIS A 487 12.69 -6.41 -6.69
C HIS A 487 14.08 -6.66 -6.10
N PRO A 488 14.19 -7.00 -4.80
CA PRO A 488 15.45 -7.39 -4.20
C PRO A 488 16.02 -8.63 -4.91
N LEU A 489 17.31 -8.62 -5.22
CA LEU A 489 18.00 -9.79 -5.76
C LEU A 489 18.23 -10.85 -4.68
N ASP A 490 18.61 -10.38 -3.49
CA ASP A 490 18.87 -11.16 -2.28
C ASP A 490 18.57 -10.32 -1.01
N LEU A 491 18.79 -10.88 0.17
CA LEU A 491 18.53 -10.20 1.45
C LEU A 491 19.52 -9.08 1.79
N GLY A 492 20.71 -9.07 1.18
CA GLY A 492 21.69 -7.99 1.34
C GLY A 492 21.24 -6.69 0.67
N PHE A 493 20.40 -6.77 -0.36
CA PHE A 493 19.81 -5.62 -1.05
C PHE A 493 19.00 -4.71 -0.11
N PHE A 494 18.38 -5.26 0.94
CA PHE A 494 17.59 -4.47 1.89
C PHE A 494 18.44 -3.54 2.75
N ALA A 495 19.62 -3.98 3.20
CA ALA A 495 20.54 -3.12 3.95
C ALA A 495 21.09 -1.97 3.08
N ALA A 496 21.24 -2.22 1.76
CA ALA A 496 21.59 -1.17 0.81
C ALA A 496 20.45 -0.16 0.57
N PHE A 497 19.19 -0.59 0.71
CA PHE A 497 18.01 0.27 0.64
C PHE A 497 17.84 1.13 1.90
N ASP A 498 17.98 0.52 3.08
CA ASP A 498 17.91 1.21 4.35
C ASP A 498 18.99 0.71 5.31
N PRO A 499 20.07 1.49 5.56
CA PRO A 499 21.14 1.09 6.47
C PRO A 499 20.65 0.81 7.90
N ALA A 500 19.49 1.33 8.30
CA ALA A 500 18.91 1.02 9.61
C ALA A 500 18.53 -0.46 9.75
N LEU A 501 18.47 -1.22 8.65
CA LEU A 501 18.26 -2.67 8.66
C LEU A 501 19.53 -3.47 8.98
N GLU A 502 20.72 -2.86 9.00
CA GLU A 502 21.99 -3.56 9.34
C GLU A 502 22.03 -4.06 10.79
N VAL A 503 21.19 -3.50 11.67
CA VAL A 503 21.05 -3.94 13.07
C VAL A 503 20.43 -5.33 13.19
N PHE A 504 19.75 -5.78 12.14
CA PHE A 504 19.08 -7.08 12.07
C PHE A 504 19.92 -8.09 11.29
N ASP A 505 19.98 -9.32 11.80
CA ASP A 505 20.61 -10.41 11.06
C ASP A 505 19.75 -10.85 9.84
N ASP A 506 20.26 -11.75 9.01
CA ASP A 506 19.56 -12.19 7.79
C ASP A 506 18.21 -12.87 8.09
N SER A 507 18.11 -13.60 9.22
CA SER A 507 16.88 -14.28 9.64
C SER A 507 15.83 -13.28 10.10
N GLU A 508 16.25 -12.27 10.86
CA GLU A 508 15.40 -11.18 11.34
C GLU A 508 14.89 -10.31 10.17
N ARG A 509 15.75 -9.99 9.20
CA ARG A 509 15.35 -9.25 7.99
C ARG A 509 14.33 -10.03 7.16
N GLN A 510 14.51 -11.34 7.03
CA GLN A 510 13.56 -12.21 6.34
C GLN A 510 12.18 -12.21 7.04
N GLU A 511 12.16 -12.37 8.37
CA GLU A 511 10.93 -12.36 9.17
C GLU A 511 10.18 -11.01 9.05
N LEU A 512 10.89 -9.88 9.13
CA LEU A 512 10.27 -8.56 8.94
C LEU A 512 9.65 -8.42 7.54
N LEU A 513 10.35 -8.86 6.50
CA LEU A 513 9.83 -8.82 5.14
C LEU A 513 8.54 -9.65 4.99
N GLU A 514 8.54 -10.87 5.52
CA GLU A 514 7.37 -11.76 5.49
C GLU A 514 6.19 -11.15 6.24
N ARG A 515 6.44 -10.52 7.39
CA ARG A 515 5.43 -9.77 8.15
C ARG A 515 4.89 -8.59 7.36
N PHE A 516 5.73 -7.76 6.76
CA PHE A 516 5.24 -6.61 6.00
C PHE A 516 4.45 -7.05 4.78
N ALA A 517 4.90 -8.07 4.05
CA ALA A 517 4.12 -8.69 2.98
C ALA A 517 2.77 -9.20 3.51
N ALA A 518 2.74 -9.87 4.66
CA ALA A 518 1.53 -10.35 5.30
C ALA A 518 0.63 -9.23 5.89
N SER A 519 1.14 -8.02 6.08
CA SER A 519 0.37 -6.86 6.54
C SER A 519 -0.34 -6.09 5.42
N THR A 520 -0.22 -6.56 4.18
CA THR A 520 -0.87 -5.97 3.00
C THR A 520 -2.01 -6.86 2.48
N SER A 521 -2.88 -6.29 1.64
CA SER A 521 -4.07 -6.98 1.10
C SER A 521 -4.14 -6.86 -0.41
N GLU A 522 -5.03 -7.60 -1.08
CA GLU A 522 -5.23 -7.42 -2.53
C GLU A 522 -5.75 -6.03 -2.89
N LEU A 523 -6.45 -5.36 -1.97
CA LEU A 523 -6.95 -4.00 -2.14
C LEU A 523 -5.85 -2.94 -1.93
N GLU A 524 -4.74 -3.31 -1.29
CA GLU A 524 -3.59 -2.45 -1.01
C GLU A 524 -2.32 -3.22 -1.33
N PRO A 525 -1.89 -3.18 -2.61
CA PRO A 525 -0.78 -3.99 -3.09
C PRO A 525 0.46 -3.78 -2.23
N ALA A 526 1.18 -4.85 -1.98
CA ALA A 526 2.40 -4.85 -1.20
C ALA A 526 3.58 -4.09 -1.84
N SER A 527 3.36 -3.48 -3.02
CA SER A 527 4.39 -2.75 -3.74
C SER A 527 4.46 -1.32 -3.22
N PHE A 528 5.67 -0.82 -2.99
CA PHE A 528 5.90 0.51 -2.43
C PHE A 528 6.98 1.26 -3.18
N VAL A 529 6.94 2.59 -3.10
CA VAL A 529 8.03 3.42 -3.59
C VAL A 529 9.25 3.18 -2.70
N ILE A 530 10.32 2.68 -3.30
CA ILE A 530 11.63 2.49 -2.67
C ILE A 530 12.59 3.63 -3.00
N GLY A 531 12.29 4.48 -3.97
CA GLY A 531 13.10 5.65 -4.27
C GLY A 531 12.48 6.47 -5.38
N SER A 532 12.87 7.74 -5.45
CA SER A 532 12.44 8.65 -6.50
C SER A 532 13.60 9.56 -6.85
N GLY A 533 13.66 10.01 -8.10
CA GLY A 533 14.76 10.85 -8.54
C GLY A 533 14.51 11.51 -9.90
N ARG A 534 15.33 12.52 -10.18
CA ARG A 534 15.32 13.23 -11.46
C ARG A 534 16.53 12.85 -12.29
N VAL A 535 16.28 12.55 -13.55
CA VAL A 535 17.31 12.37 -14.57
C VAL A 535 17.43 13.65 -15.38
N VAL A 536 18.65 14.15 -15.49
CA VAL A 536 18.96 15.32 -16.31
C VAL A 536 19.71 14.84 -17.55
N GLY A 537 19.01 14.72 -18.66
CA GLY A 537 19.62 14.35 -19.93
C GLY A 537 20.34 15.54 -20.59
N GLY A 538 20.96 15.29 -21.74
CA GLY A 538 21.47 16.33 -22.62
C GLY A 538 20.37 17.25 -23.16
N GLY A 539 20.70 18.54 -23.32
CA GLY A 539 19.74 19.61 -23.60
C GLY A 539 18.97 20.08 -22.35
N ASP A 540 17.77 20.64 -22.53
CA ASP A 540 16.84 20.98 -21.44
C ASP A 540 15.92 19.78 -21.07
N ALA A 541 16.26 18.55 -21.50
CA ALA A 541 15.42 17.37 -21.34
C ALA A 541 15.57 16.76 -19.93
N THR A 542 14.45 16.62 -19.23
CA THR A 542 14.40 16.13 -17.85
C THR A 542 13.24 15.17 -17.64
N ALA A 543 13.48 14.16 -16.81
CA ALA A 543 12.47 13.18 -16.45
C ALA A 543 12.53 12.88 -14.95
N HIS A 544 11.37 12.68 -14.33
CA HIS A 544 11.26 12.29 -12.93
C HIS A 544 10.72 10.87 -12.83
N GLY A 545 11.36 10.03 -12.01
CA GLY A 545 11.06 8.61 -11.93
C GLY A 545 10.81 8.14 -10.51
N ASP A 546 9.80 7.29 -10.36
CA ASP A 546 9.56 6.50 -9.15
C ASP A 546 10.08 5.07 -9.32
N LEU A 547 10.61 4.52 -8.24
CA LEU A 547 11.16 3.17 -8.19
C LEU A 547 10.24 2.37 -7.27
N ILE A 548 9.57 1.37 -7.84
CA ILE A 548 8.54 0.61 -7.13
C ILE A 548 9.09 -0.76 -6.78
N GLY A 549 9.29 -1.01 -5.50
CA GLY A 549 9.77 -2.28 -4.96
C GLY A 549 8.66 -3.29 -4.82
N LEU A 550 8.91 -4.52 -5.27
CA LEU A 550 8.11 -5.70 -4.94
C LEU A 550 8.64 -6.31 -3.62
N PRO A 551 7.77 -6.82 -2.73
CA PRO A 551 8.16 -7.36 -1.42
C PRO A 551 8.66 -8.82 -1.50
N TYR A 552 9.25 -9.21 -2.64
CA TYR A 552 9.65 -10.59 -2.92
C TYR A 552 11.01 -10.61 -3.58
N THR A 553 11.88 -11.53 -3.15
CA THR A 553 13.12 -11.81 -3.86
C THR A 553 12.87 -12.50 -5.20
N SER A 554 13.89 -12.53 -6.06
CA SER A 554 13.87 -13.29 -7.33
C SER A 554 13.39 -14.73 -7.14
N GLN A 555 13.89 -15.42 -6.12
CA GLN A 555 13.56 -16.82 -5.83
C GLN A 555 12.11 -16.96 -5.35
N GLN A 556 11.64 -16.06 -4.49
CA GLN A 556 10.27 -16.08 -3.99
C GLN A 556 9.27 -15.81 -5.12
N LEU A 557 9.56 -14.84 -6.01
CA LEU A 557 8.71 -14.57 -7.18
C LEU A 557 8.53 -15.81 -8.06
N LEU A 558 9.61 -16.55 -8.33
CA LEU A 558 9.57 -17.79 -9.13
C LEU A 558 8.78 -18.92 -8.46
N GLN A 559 8.68 -18.92 -7.13
CA GLN A 559 7.95 -19.92 -6.36
C GLN A 559 6.45 -19.59 -6.23
N LEU A 560 6.05 -18.33 -6.47
CA LEU A 560 4.65 -17.96 -6.46
C LEU A 560 3.88 -18.64 -7.60
N PRO A 561 2.60 -19.01 -7.38
CA PRO A 561 1.72 -19.38 -8.48
C PRO A 561 1.68 -18.25 -9.53
N THR A 562 1.77 -18.61 -10.82
CA THR A 562 1.85 -17.66 -11.93
C THR A 562 0.81 -16.53 -11.87
N GLN A 563 -0.45 -16.86 -11.58
CA GLN A 563 -1.53 -15.87 -11.47
C GLN A 563 -1.27 -14.86 -10.35
N ARG A 564 -0.72 -15.31 -9.21
CA ARG A 564 -0.38 -14.44 -8.10
C ARG A 564 0.79 -13.54 -8.43
N ALA A 565 1.83 -14.07 -9.07
CA ALA A 565 2.98 -13.28 -9.51
C ALA A 565 2.57 -12.19 -10.50
N LEU A 566 1.70 -12.51 -11.47
CA LEU A 566 1.16 -11.52 -12.42
C LEU A 566 0.34 -10.43 -11.71
N ALA A 567 -0.49 -10.80 -10.72
CA ALA A 567 -1.25 -9.83 -9.95
C ALA A 567 -0.36 -8.88 -9.13
N VAL A 568 0.74 -9.40 -8.56
CA VAL A 568 1.72 -8.58 -7.82
C VAL A 568 2.40 -7.56 -8.74
N VAL A 569 2.89 -8.00 -9.91
CA VAL A 569 3.52 -7.08 -10.87
C VAL A 569 2.49 -6.11 -11.46
N GLY A 570 1.28 -6.58 -11.76
CA GLY A 570 0.17 -5.73 -12.23
C GLY A 570 -0.19 -4.63 -11.24
N GLY A 571 -0.32 -4.94 -9.96
CA GLY A 571 -0.56 -3.94 -8.91
C GLY A 571 0.56 -2.90 -8.80
N ALA A 572 1.82 -3.29 -8.99
CA ALA A 572 2.94 -2.35 -9.06
C ALA A 572 2.87 -1.42 -10.29
N VAL A 573 2.43 -1.94 -11.45
CA VAL A 573 2.18 -1.12 -12.65
C VAL A 573 1.04 -0.13 -12.41
N GLU A 574 -0.05 -0.57 -11.76
CA GLU A 574 -1.17 0.31 -11.42
C GLU A 574 -0.76 1.42 -10.45
N LEU A 575 0.09 1.10 -9.46
CA LEU A 575 0.69 2.10 -8.56
C LEU A 575 1.57 3.10 -9.32
N ALA A 576 2.39 2.64 -10.28
CA ALA A 576 3.16 3.55 -11.13
C ALA A 576 2.27 4.53 -11.90
N ILE A 577 1.20 4.00 -12.50
CA ILE A 577 0.27 4.79 -13.31
C ILE A 577 -0.50 5.79 -12.44
N SER A 578 -0.98 5.39 -11.27
CA SER A 578 -1.70 6.29 -10.36
C SER A 578 -0.81 7.43 -9.86
N ARG A 579 0.50 7.22 -9.82
CA ARG A 579 1.53 8.23 -9.52
C ARG A 579 2.00 9.02 -10.75
N GLY A 580 1.32 8.86 -11.88
CA GLY A 580 1.50 9.67 -13.08
C GLY A 580 2.59 9.17 -14.04
N ALA A 581 3.10 7.95 -13.89
CA ALA A 581 4.09 7.40 -14.81
C ALA A 581 3.54 7.30 -16.25
N THR A 582 4.26 7.88 -17.20
CA THR A 582 3.94 7.81 -18.64
C THR A 582 4.54 6.60 -19.34
N VAL A 583 5.54 5.98 -18.71
CA VAL A 583 6.14 4.70 -19.12
C VAL A 583 6.57 3.93 -17.87
N VAL A 584 6.36 2.61 -17.88
CA VAL A 584 6.71 1.73 -16.76
C VAL A 584 7.72 0.68 -17.23
N GLY A 585 8.89 0.66 -16.58
CA GLY A 585 9.93 -0.34 -16.78
C GLY A 585 9.75 -1.56 -15.90
N LEU A 586 9.99 -2.76 -16.44
CA LEU A 586 10.03 -4.02 -15.71
C LEU A 586 11.49 -4.45 -15.50
N GLY A 587 11.93 -4.53 -14.25
CA GLY A 587 13.28 -4.98 -13.90
C GLY A 587 13.40 -6.47 -13.64
N GLY A 588 14.51 -7.07 -14.08
CA GLY A 588 14.93 -8.42 -13.68
C GLY A 588 13.85 -9.49 -13.88
N TYR A 589 13.53 -10.21 -12.81
CA TYR A 589 12.56 -11.31 -12.82
C TYR A 589 11.11 -10.85 -13.00
N SER A 590 10.78 -9.56 -12.79
CA SER A 590 9.44 -9.05 -13.11
C SER A 590 9.16 -9.10 -14.63
N SER A 591 10.20 -8.87 -15.45
CA SER A 591 10.13 -9.09 -16.90
C SER A 591 10.01 -10.58 -17.24
N VAL A 592 10.79 -11.44 -16.57
CA VAL A 592 10.78 -12.90 -16.82
C VAL A 592 9.41 -13.52 -16.51
N ILE A 593 8.86 -13.24 -15.33
CA ILE A 593 7.61 -13.87 -14.86
C ILE A 593 6.39 -13.41 -15.63
N THR A 594 6.46 -12.19 -16.20
CA THR A 594 5.44 -11.65 -17.10
C THR A 594 5.66 -12.06 -18.55
N GLY A 595 6.65 -12.90 -18.87
CA GLY A 595 6.93 -13.32 -20.24
C GLY A 595 7.36 -12.16 -21.13
N ASN A 596 8.29 -11.33 -20.65
CA ASN A 596 8.69 -10.04 -21.24
C ASN A 596 7.51 -9.06 -21.37
N GLY A 597 6.72 -8.91 -20.31
CA GLY A 597 5.59 -7.98 -20.24
C GLY A 597 4.29 -8.45 -20.90
N LEU A 598 4.30 -9.52 -21.71
CA LEU A 598 3.11 -9.99 -22.43
C LEU A 598 1.99 -10.52 -21.51
N GLY A 599 2.37 -11.11 -20.38
CA GLY A 599 1.45 -11.69 -19.40
C GLY A 599 0.60 -10.67 -18.64
N LEU A 600 0.95 -9.38 -18.70
CA LEU A 600 0.17 -8.29 -18.09
C LEU A 600 -1.03 -7.88 -18.95
N GLY A 601 -1.13 -8.36 -20.19
CA GLY A 601 -2.20 -8.00 -21.11
C GLY A 601 -2.10 -6.56 -21.62
N ALA A 602 -3.22 -6.02 -22.10
CA ALA A 602 -3.28 -4.65 -22.60
C ALA A 602 -3.30 -3.65 -21.44
N THR A 603 -2.24 -2.85 -21.31
CA THR A 603 -2.14 -1.80 -20.31
C THR A 603 -2.44 -0.43 -20.92
N THR A 604 -2.98 0.49 -20.12
CA THR A 604 -3.30 1.85 -20.55
C THR A 604 -2.06 2.70 -20.85
N HIS A 605 -0.91 2.33 -20.28
CA HIS A 605 0.36 3.03 -20.44
C HIS A 605 1.43 2.10 -21.04
N PRO A 606 2.41 2.65 -21.79
CA PRO A 606 3.57 1.92 -22.29
C PRO A 606 4.34 1.18 -21.19
N ILE A 607 4.57 -0.12 -21.40
CA ILE A 607 5.45 -0.95 -20.59
C ILE A 607 6.68 -1.33 -21.40
N THR A 608 7.85 -1.30 -20.75
CA THR A 608 9.13 -1.68 -21.35
C THR A 608 9.88 -2.65 -20.45
N THR A 609 10.62 -3.60 -21.02
CA THR A 609 11.39 -4.60 -20.25
C THR A 609 12.87 -4.25 -20.09
N GLY A 610 13.36 -3.21 -20.78
CA GLY A 610 14.77 -2.85 -20.73
C GLY A 610 15.67 -3.67 -21.66
N ASN A 611 15.11 -4.65 -22.37
CA ASN A 611 15.88 -5.64 -23.12
C ASN A 611 16.57 -5.01 -24.35
N THR A 612 15.96 -4.00 -24.97
CA THR A 612 16.46 -3.39 -26.21
C THR A 612 17.70 -2.55 -25.92
N PHE A 613 17.66 -1.69 -24.90
CA PHE A 613 18.84 -0.91 -24.50
C PHE A 613 19.91 -1.76 -23.85
N THR A 614 19.56 -2.82 -23.12
CA THR A 614 20.56 -3.78 -22.61
C THR A 614 21.36 -4.41 -23.76
N ALA A 615 20.68 -4.79 -24.85
CA ALA A 615 21.35 -5.25 -26.07
C ALA A 615 22.20 -4.13 -26.72
N ALA A 616 21.68 -2.90 -26.80
CA ALA A 616 22.41 -1.75 -27.35
C ALA A 616 23.70 -1.44 -26.57
N ALA A 617 23.63 -1.39 -25.24
CA ALA A 617 24.77 -1.15 -24.35
C ALA A 617 25.84 -2.24 -24.52
N SER A 618 25.41 -3.51 -24.57
CA SER A 618 26.30 -4.66 -24.78
C SER A 618 27.04 -4.58 -26.12
N LEU A 619 26.33 -4.29 -27.21
CA LEU A 619 26.91 -4.13 -28.55
C LEU A 619 27.91 -2.97 -28.60
N ARG A 620 27.57 -1.84 -27.99
CA ARG A 620 28.45 -0.66 -27.89
C ARG A 620 29.74 -1.02 -27.15
N ALA A 621 29.63 -1.76 -26.05
CA ALA A 621 30.78 -2.16 -25.25
C ALA A 621 31.70 -3.16 -25.98
N VAL A 622 31.15 -4.23 -26.56
CA VAL A 622 31.92 -5.21 -27.35
C VAL A 622 32.64 -4.52 -28.50
N ARG A 623 31.92 -3.73 -29.32
CA ARG A 623 32.51 -3.03 -30.48
C ARG A 623 33.58 -2.03 -30.05
N ARG A 624 33.39 -1.34 -28.92
CA ARG A 624 34.39 -0.41 -28.39
C ARG A 624 35.66 -1.14 -27.97
N VAL A 625 35.57 -2.22 -27.20
CA VAL A 625 36.76 -2.99 -26.76
C VAL A 625 37.49 -3.58 -27.96
N CYS A 626 36.78 -4.09 -28.96
CA CYS A 626 37.39 -4.59 -30.19
C CYS A 626 38.17 -3.50 -30.93
N ARG A 627 37.61 -2.28 -31.05
CA ARG A 627 38.31 -1.13 -31.64
C ARG A 627 39.54 -0.70 -30.84
N GLU A 628 39.42 -0.64 -29.51
CA GLU A 628 40.54 -0.27 -28.62
C GLU A 628 41.70 -1.28 -28.70
N ARG A 629 41.38 -2.57 -28.89
CA ARG A 629 42.38 -3.65 -29.01
C ARG A 629 42.84 -3.92 -30.45
N GLY A 630 42.29 -3.23 -31.44
CA GLY A 630 42.58 -3.48 -32.85
C GLY A 630 42.21 -4.90 -33.31
N ILE A 631 41.19 -5.51 -32.69
CA ILE A 631 40.72 -6.86 -33.03
C ILE A 631 39.99 -6.83 -34.36
N ASP A 632 40.36 -7.74 -35.26
CA ASP A 632 39.65 -7.98 -36.50
C ASP A 632 38.37 -8.78 -36.23
N VAL A 633 37.27 -8.06 -35.96
CA VAL A 633 35.97 -8.67 -35.64
C VAL A 633 35.47 -9.55 -36.80
N ALA A 634 35.85 -9.25 -38.05
CA ALA A 634 35.42 -10.00 -39.24
C ALA A 634 35.83 -11.47 -39.21
N ARG A 635 36.85 -11.82 -38.43
CA ARG A 635 37.36 -13.18 -38.21
C ARG A 635 37.06 -13.73 -36.83
N ALA A 636 36.58 -12.88 -35.93
CA ALA A 636 36.35 -13.25 -34.55
C ALA A 636 35.18 -14.24 -34.45
N ARG A 637 35.33 -15.19 -33.53
CA ARG A 637 34.30 -16.15 -33.16
C ARG A 637 33.58 -15.65 -31.91
N VAL A 638 32.25 -15.62 -31.98
CA VAL A 638 31.39 -15.07 -30.94
C VAL A 638 30.49 -16.14 -30.36
N THR A 639 30.62 -16.43 -29.06
CA THR A 639 29.71 -17.32 -28.33
C THR A 639 28.62 -16.53 -27.64
N ILE A 640 27.37 -16.94 -27.81
CA ILE A 640 26.19 -16.32 -27.19
C ILE A 640 25.51 -17.35 -26.29
N LEU A 641 25.75 -17.21 -24.99
CA LEU A 641 25.02 -17.94 -23.97
C LEU A 641 23.64 -17.30 -23.83
N GLY A 642 22.58 -18.11 -23.94
CA GLY A 642 21.20 -17.61 -23.88
C GLY A 642 20.70 -17.05 -25.21
N ALA A 643 21.20 -17.54 -26.34
CA ALA A 643 20.81 -17.13 -27.69
C ALA A 643 19.31 -17.30 -28.01
N ALA A 644 18.59 -18.13 -27.25
CA ALA A 644 17.13 -18.28 -27.37
C ALA A 644 16.33 -17.16 -26.67
N GLY A 645 16.98 -16.36 -25.81
CA GLY A 645 16.39 -15.23 -25.10
C GLY A 645 16.42 -13.94 -25.94
N ALA A 646 15.59 -12.97 -25.57
CA ALA A 646 15.42 -11.72 -26.32
C ALA A 646 16.73 -10.94 -26.53
N ILE A 647 17.53 -10.80 -25.47
CA ILE A 647 18.80 -10.05 -25.50
C ILE A 647 19.83 -10.79 -26.36
N GLY A 648 20.14 -12.05 -26.03
CA GLY A 648 21.13 -12.86 -26.74
C GLY A 648 20.82 -13.00 -28.23
N ARG A 649 19.55 -13.28 -28.57
CA ARG A 649 19.07 -13.35 -29.96
C ARG A 649 19.31 -12.05 -30.72
N THR A 650 19.01 -10.91 -30.09
CA THR A 650 19.14 -9.59 -30.71
C THR A 650 20.60 -9.19 -30.90
N ILE A 651 21.44 -9.41 -29.90
CA ILE A 651 22.89 -9.15 -29.99
C ILE A 651 23.50 -9.99 -31.12
N GLY A 652 23.20 -11.30 -31.16
CA GLY A 652 23.70 -12.16 -32.22
C GLY A 652 23.25 -11.73 -33.60
N ARG A 653 21.99 -11.33 -33.76
CA ARG A 653 21.47 -10.81 -35.04
C ARG A 653 22.20 -9.54 -35.48
N GLN A 654 22.54 -8.65 -34.55
CA GLN A 654 23.26 -7.41 -34.86
C GLN A 654 24.76 -7.65 -35.17
N LEU A 655 25.38 -8.66 -34.53
CA LEU A 655 26.79 -9.00 -34.78
C LEU A 655 26.99 -9.92 -35.98
N ALA A 656 25.98 -10.68 -36.41
CA ALA A 656 26.13 -11.74 -37.43
C ALA A 656 26.73 -11.24 -38.76
N GLY A 657 26.49 -9.99 -39.14
CA GLY A 657 27.10 -9.38 -40.34
C GLY A 657 28.55 -8.93 -40.18
N GLU A 658 29.03 -8.78 -38.95
CA GLU A 658 30.33 -8.21 -38.60
C GLU A 658 31.37 -9.28 -38.22
N VAL A 659 30.93 -10.49 -37.88
CA VAL A 659 31.78 -11.52 -37.24
C VAL A 659 32.16 -12.65 -38.19
N GLY A 660 33.17 -13.43 -37.78
CA GLY A 660 33.63 -14.59 -38.54
C GLY A 660 32.78 -15.83 -38.30
N ALA A 661 32.35 -16.06 -37.07
CA ALA A 661 31.50 -17.20 -36.71
C ALA A 661 30.64 -16.90 -35.48
N VAL A 662 29.47 -17.52 -35.39
CA VAL A 662 28.58 -17.42 -34.23
C VAL A 662 28.34 -18.80 -33.63
N VAL A 663 28.48 -18.90 -32.31
CA VAL A 663 28.21 -20.10 -31.52
C VAL A 663 27.00 -19.84 -30.63
N LEU A 664 25.96 -20.65 -30.78
CA LEU A 664 24.70 -20.51 -30.06
C LEU A 664 24.58 -21.58 -28.99
N VAL A 665 24.39 -21.15 -27.75
CA VAL A 665 24.35 -22.08 -26.61
C VAL A 665 22.96 -22.14 -26.02
N GLY A 666 22.42 -23.36 -25.96
CA GLY A 666 21.18 -23.70 -25.25
C GLY A 666 21.41 -24.04 -23.79
N ARG A 667 20.33 -24.19 -23.03
CA ARG A 667 20.40 -24.63 -21.64
C ARG A 667 20.59 -26.15 -21.57
N GLN A 668 21.56 -26.62 -20.77
CA GLN A 668 21.72 -28.05 -20.49
C GLN A 668 20.40 -28.64 -19.95
N GLY A 669 20.00 -29.82 -20.45
CA GLY A 669 18.82 -30.56 -19.99
C GLY A 669 17.47 -30.14 -20.60
N GLU A 670 17.40 -29.02 -21.35
CA GLU A 670 16.16 -28.51 -21.98
C GLU A 670 16.18 -28.57 -23.52
N SER A 671 17.04 -29.42 -24.10
CA SER A 671 17.33 -29.45 -25.54
C SER A 671 16.08 -29.61 -26.43
N SER A 672 15.09 -30.39 -26.01
CA SER A 672 13.86 -30.61 -26.79
C SER A 672 12.94 -29.38 -26.87
N VAL A 673 13.03 -28.47 -25.90
CA VAL A 673 12.18 -27.25 -25.82
C VAL A 673 12.90 -26.04 -26.38
N ILE A 674 14.23 -25.96 -26.20
CA ILE A 674 15.04 -24.81 -26.59
C ILE A 674 15.57 -24.92 -28.02
N ALA A 675 15.83 -26.13 -28.53
CA ALA A 675 16.41 -26.31 -29.87
C ALA A 675 15.61 -25.60 -31.00
N PRO A 676 14.27 -25.65 -31.04
CA PRO A 676 13.51 -24.91 -32.06
C PRO A 676 13.73 -23.39 -31.99
N LYS A 677 13.88 -22.84 -30.77
CA LYS A 677 14.13 -21.40 -30.56
C LYS A 677 15.54 -21.00 -30.98
N LEU A 678 16.54 -21.84 -30.69
CA LEU A 678 17.91 -21.62 -31.15
C LEU A 678 18.01 -21.69 -32.66
N TRP A 679 17.31 -22.63 -33.29
CA TRP A 679 17.27 -22.74 -34.74
C TRP A 679 16.64 -21.51 -35.39
N ALA A 680 15.52 -21.03 -34.84
CA ALA A 680 14.90 -19.78 -35.29
C ALA A 680 15.79 -18.55 -35.06
N ALA A 681 16.57 -18.52 -33.98
CA ALA A 681 17.56 -17.46 -33.74
C ALA A 681 18.68 -17.50 -34.78
N ALA A 682 19.21 -18.69 -35.09
CA ALA A 682 20.23 -18.87 -36.12
C ALA A 682 19.75 -18.43 -37.50
N GLN A 683 18.52 -18.81 -37.88
CA GLN A 683 17.90 -18.40 -39.13
C GLN A 683 17.85 -16.87 -39.28
N GLU A 684 17.45 -16.16 -38.21
CA GLU A 684 17.41 -14.70 -38.23
C GLU A 684 18.80 -14.07 -38.33
N MET A 685 19.79 -14.63 -37.63
CA MET A 685 21.17 -14.17 -37.67
C MET A 685 21.76 -14.32 -39.07
N VAL A 686 21.59 -15.48 -39.69
CA VAL A 686 22.05 -15.76 -41.05
C VAL A 686 21.31 -14.90 -42.08
N ALA A 687 19.99 -14.76 -41.95
CA ALA A 687 19.21 -13.88 -42.82
C ALA A 687 19.68 -12.42 -42.72
N ARG A 688 20.00 -11.93 -41.51
CA ARG A 688 20.54 -10.58 -41.31
C ARG A 688 21.95 -10.43 -41.87
N ALA A 689 22.84 -11.41 -41.65
CA ALA A 689 24.19 -11.42 -42.19
C ALA A 689 24.17 -11.40 -43.74
N ARG A 690 23.19 -12.06 -44.34
CA ARG A 690 22.95 -12.06 -45.79
C ARG A 690 22.31 -10.77 -46.31
N ALA A 691 21.36 -10.18 -45.59
CA ALA A 691 20.64 -8.99 -46.06
C ALA A 691 21.44 -7.69 -45.92
N GLY A 692 22.48 -7.66 -45.07
CA GLY A 692 23.28 -6.47 -44.80
C GLY A 692 24.54 -6.35 -45.68
N ALA A 693 25.14 -5.15 -45.71
CA ALA A 693 26.46 -4.91 -46.29
C ALA A 693 27.61 -5.31 -45.34
N GLY A 694 27.43 -6.41 -44.59
CA GLY A 694 28.36 -6.86 -43.56
C GLY A 694 29.70 -7.31 -44.15
N SER A 695 30.80 -7.01 -43.48
CA SER A 695 32.16 -7.35 -43.91
C SER A 695 32.73 -8.60 -43.23
N GLY A 696 31.96 -9.28 -42.38
CA GLY A 696 32.39 -10.47 -41.65
C GLY A 696 32.46 -11.73 -42.52
N GLU A 697 33.32 -12.69 -42.14
CA GLU A 697 33.43 -13.96 -42.87
C GLU A 697 32.12 -14.77 -42.83
N LEU A 698 31.32 -14.67 -41.76
CA LEU A 698 29.97 -15.28 -41.71
C LEU A 698 29.04 -14.68 -42.76
N ALA A 699 29.07 -13.37 -42.98
CA ALA A 699 28.25 -12.71 -44.00
C ALA A 699 28.66 -13.17 -45.40
N ALA A 700 29.97 -13.25 -45.67
CA ALA A 700 30.49 -13.76 -46.93
C ALA A 700 30.11 -15.23 -47.17
N ALA A 701 30.23 -16.07 -46.14
CA ALA A 701 29.83 -17.48 -46.19
C ALA A 701 28.32 -17.62 -46.42
N ALA A 702 27.49 -16.85 -45.70
CA ALA A 702 26.04 -16.87 -45.84
C ALA A 702 25.58 -16.46 -47.25
N HIS A 703 26.27 -15.51 -47.91
CA HIS A 703 26.02 -15.19 -49.32
C HIS A 703 26.43 -16.34 -50.26
N ALA A 704 27.55 -16.99 -49.99
CA ALA A 704 28.07 -18.06 -50.86
C ALA A 704 27.20 -19.32 -50.87
N VAL A 705 26.53 -19.63 -49.75
CA VAL A 705 25.69 -20.83 -49.58
C VAL A 705 24.19 -20.52 -49.58
N ASP A 706 23.81 -19.33 -50.07
CA ASP A 706 22.42 -18.84 -50.09
C ASP A 706 21.73 -18.85 -48.70
N GLY A 707 22.50 -18.82 -47.62
CA GLY A 707 22.01 -18.85 -46.24
C GLY A 707 21.60 -20.23 -45.74
N ASP A 708 22.01 -21.31 -46.41
CA ASP A 708 21.81 -22.68 -45.91
C ASP A 708 22.57 -22.89 -44.59
N LEU A 709 21.81 -23.15 -43.52
CA LEU A 709 22.37 -23.34 -42.18
C LEU A 709 23.24 -24.59 -42.11
N ASP A 710 22.90 -25.67 -42.82
CA ASP A 710 23.68 -26.92 -42.75
C ASP A 710 25.08 -26.73 -43.34
N ASP A 711 25.22 -25.90 -44.38
CA ASP A 711 26.51 -25.53 -44.95
C ASP A 711 27.31 -24.58 -44.05
N LEU A 712 26.65 -23.64 -43.38
CA LEU A 712 27.30 -22.78 -42.39
C LEU A 712 27.77 -23.56 -41.16
N ILE A 713 27.05 -24.62 -40.79
CA ILE A 713 27.46 -25.56 -39.74
C ILE A 713 28.66 -26.38 -40.19
N ARG A 714 28.63 -26.94 -41.41
CA ARG A 714 29.77 -27.70 -41.97
C ARG A 714 31.05 -26.86 -42.09
N SER A 715 30.91 -25.59 -42.44
CA SER A 715 32.02 -24.64 -42.57
C SER A 715 32.43 -23.96 -41.26
N ARG A 716 31.80 -24.34 -40.12
CA ARG A 716 32.07 -23.83 -38.77
C ARG A 716 31.83 -22.32 -38.58
N HIS A 717 31.07 -21.69 -39.48
CA HIS A 717 30.62 -20.31 -39.33
C HIS A 717 29.39 -20.21 -38.40
N LEU A 718 28.68 -21.31 -38.18
CA LEU A 718 27.57 -21.43 -37.24
C LEU A 718 27.70 -22.73 -36.42
N GLU A 719 27.67 -22.65 -35.09
CA GLU A 719 27.74 -23.86 -34.24
C GLU A 719 26.74 -23.81 -33.09
N PHE A 720 26.33 -24.99 -32.63
CA PHE A 720 25.36 -25.15 -31.55
C PHE A 720 25.94 -26.01 -30.44
N PHE A 721 25.81 -25.54 -29.20
CA PHE A 721 26.25 -26.28 -28.02
C PHE A 721 25.13 -26.33 -26.98
N THR A 722 25.08 -27.43 -26.22
CA THR A 722 24.27 -27.53 -25.01
C THR A 722 25.09 -27.29 -23.75
N ASP A 723 26.41 -27.47 -23.84
CA ASP A 723 27.35 -27.25 -22.75
C ASP A 723 28.06 -25.89 -22.90
N PRO A 724 27.83 -24.94 -21.98
CA PRO A 724 28.47 -23.62 -22.03
C PRO A 724 30.00 -23.66 -22.02
N VAL A 725 30.60 -24.57 -21.26
CA VAL A 725 32.06 -24.68 -21.11
C VAL A 725 32.70 -25.07 -22.44
N ALA A 726 32.20 -26.12 -23.09
CA ALA A 726 32.67 -26.53 -24.42
C ALA A 726 32.50 -25.44 -25.50
N ALA A 727 31.53 -24.54 -25.34
CA ALA A 727 31.19 -23.52 -26.33
C ALA A 727 32.10 -22.28 -26.28
N VAL A 728 32.72 -21.98 -25.14
CA VAL A 728 33.51 -20.74 -24.95
C VAL A 728 35.00 -20.93 -25.21
N HIS A 729 35.49 -22.17 -25.21
CA HIS A 729 36.92 -22.50 -25.28
C HIS A 729 37.67 -21.91 -26.48
N ASP A 730 37.02 -21.76 -27.64
CA ASP A 730 37.63 -21.24 -28.88
C ASP A 730 37.08 -19.86 -29.29
N SER A 731 36.40 -19.15 -28.39
CA SER A 731 35.70 -17.91 -28.72
C SER A 731 36.36 -16.67 -28.14
N LEU A 732 36.80 -15.78 -29.04
CA LEU A 732 37.42 -14.52 -28.66
C LEU A 732 36.43 -13.57 -27.99
N ILE A 733 35.14 -13.67 -28.36
CA ILE A 733 34.07 -12.86 -27.77
C ILE A 733 33.03 -13.80 -27.16
N VAL A 734 32.68 -13.59 -25.89
CA VAL A 734 31.65 -14.34 -25.19
C VAL A 734 30.60 -13.36 -24.67
N ILE A 735 29.33 -13.62 -24.98
CA ILE A 735 28.19 -12.85 -24.49
C ILE A 735 27.36 -13.78 -23.59
N ALA A 736 27.23 -13.42 -22.32
CA ALA A 736 26.41 -14.16 -21.37
C ALA A 736 25.10 -13.43 -21.12
N ALA A 737 24.02 -13.88 -21.76
CA ALA A 737 22.68 -13.29 -21.67
C ALA A 737 21.64 -14.32 -21.23
N THR A 738 21.89 -14.97 -20.09
CA THR A 738 21.04 -16.03 -19.54
C THR A 738 20.38 -15.61 -18.22
N SER A 739 19.35 -16.35 -17.81
CA SER A 739 18.70 -16.20 -16.50
C SER A 739 19.14 -17.30 -15.51
N ALA A 740 20.33 -17.88 -15.72
CA ALA A 740 20.86 -18.91 -14.84
C ALA A 740 21.17 -18.33 -13.45
N PRO A 741 20.85 -19.05 -12.35
CA PRO A 741 21.02 -18.55 -10.99
C PRO A 741 22.47 -18.58 -10.48
N HIS A 742 23.41 -19.15 -11.24
CA HIS A 742 24.80 -19.36 -10.85
C HIS A 742 25.75 -19.09 -12.02
N ALA A 743 27.04 -18.94 -11.71
CA ALA A 743 28.09 -18.87 -12.72
C ALA A 743 28.07 -20.14 -13.60
N LEU A 744 28.25 -19.95 -14.91
CA LEU A 744 28.29 -21.02 -15.91
C LEU A 744 29.69 -21.25 -16.47
N ILE A 745 30.56 -20.23 -16.39
CA ILE A 745 31.90 -20.21 -17.00
C ILE A 745 32.91 -19.82 -15.92
N ASP A 746 33.94 -20.64 -15.77
CA ASP A 746 35.05 -20.43 -14.84
C ASP A 746 36.31 -19.91 -15.59
N PRO A 747 37.34 -19.41 -14.87
CA PRO A 747 38.52 -18.81 -15.50
C PRO A 747 39.30 -19.72 -16.46
N THR A 748 39.26 -21.03 -16.23
CA THR A 748 39.97 -22.02 -17.05
C THR A 748 39.31 -22.28 -18.40
N ASP A 749 38.05 -21.87 -18.56
CA ASP A 749 37.25 -22.21 -19.74
C ASP A 749 37.45 -21.20 -20.89
N LEU A 750 37.96 -20.01 -20.58
CA LEU A 750 38.10 -18.90 -21.52
C LEU A 750 39.44 -18.96 -22.26
N MET A 751 39.46 -18.67 -23.56
CA MET A 751 40.71 -18.55 -24.31
C MET A 751 41.55 -17.33 -23.90
N GLU A 752 42.82 -17.31 -24.29
CA GLU A 752 43.71 -16.16 -24.07
C GLU A 752 43.19 -14.90 -24.76
N GLY A 753 43.16 -13.78 -24.03
CA GLY A 753 42.74 -12.48 -24.56
C GLY A 753 41.24 -12.30 -24.78
N ALA A 754 40.41 -13.25 -24.31
CA ALA A 754 38.96 -13.24 -24.50
C ALA A 754 38.29 -11.95 -24.01
N ILE A 755 37.22 -11.55 -24.70
CA ILE A 755 36.35 -10.43 -24.35
C ILE A 755 35.01 -11.00 -23.91
N VAL A 756 34.63 -10.76 -22.67
CA VAL A 756 33.40 -11.28 -22.08
C VAL A 756 32.46 -10.14 -21.73
N CYS A 757 31.26 -10.17 -22.30
CA CYS A 757 30.15 -9.28 -21.98
C CYS A 757 29.11 -10.07 -21.18
N ASP A 758 29.12 -9.93 -19.86
CA ASP A 758 28.12 -10.56 -19.00
C ASP A 758 26.98 -9.57 -18.74
N VAL A 759 25.76 -9.92 -19.14
CA VAL A 759 24.56 -9.12 -18.87
C VAL A 759 23.64 -9.79 -17.84
N ALA A 760 24.01 -10.97 -17.35
CA ALA A 760 23.20 -11.73 -16.42
C ALA A 760 23.28 -11.16 -15.00
N GLN A 761 22.16 -11.21 -14.28
CA GLN A 761 22.08 -10.86 -12.86
C GLN A 761 21.25 -11.95 -12.14
N PRO A 762 21.87 -12.79 -11.28
CA PRO A 762 23.30 -12.84 -10.94
C PRO A 762 24.23 -13.15 -12.12
N GLN A 763 25.51 -12.76 -12.00
CA GLN A 763 26.52 -12.95 -13.05
C GLN A 763 26.72 -14.44 -13.42
N ASN A 764 26.96 -14.70 -14.70
CA ASN A 764 27.21 -16.03 -15.23
C ASN A 764 28.70 -16.33 -15.45
N ILE A 765 29.57 -15.35 -15.18
CA ILE A 765 31.03 -15.50 -15.21
C ILE A 765 31.58 -15.49 -13.77
N GLY A 766 32.48 -16.43 -13.46
CA GLY A 766 33.15 -16.49 -12.16
C GLY A 766 33.86 -15.18 -11.79
N ARG A 767 33.77 -14.75 -10.52
CA ARG A 767 34.40 -13.51 -10.04
C ARG A 767 35.93 -13.61 -9.95
N ASP A 768 36.42 -14.83 -9.82
CA ASP A 768 37.83 -15.24 -9.82
C ASP A 768 38.54 -14.97 -11.16
N VAL A 769 37.80 -14.86 -12.28
CA VAL A 769 38.36 -14.47 -13.59
C VAL A 769 39.15 -13.16 -13.48
N ARG A 770 38.65 -12.21 -12.68
CA ARG A 770 39.30 -10.92 -12.45
C ARG A 770 40.69 -11.05 -11.85
N SER A 771 40.90 -12.02 -10.96
CA SER A 771 42.19 -12.24 -10.29
C SER A 771 43.10 -13.20 -11.04
N GLU A 772 42.54 -14.20 -11.71
CA GLU A 772 43.31 -15.32 -12.29
C GLU A 772 43.65 -15.12 -13.77
N ARG A 773 42.87 -14.32 -14.50
CA ARG A 773 42.99 -14.14 -15.96
C ARG A 773 43.08 -12.66 -16.32
N PRO A 774 44.21 -11.99 -16.01
CA PRO A 774 44.36 -10.57 -16.30
C PRO A 774 44.23 -10.28 -17.81
N ASP A 775 44.59 -11.22 -18.68
CA ASP A 775 44.50 -11.11 -20.15
C ASP A 775 43.05 -11.04 -20.68
N VAL A 776 42.10 -11.58 -19.93
CA VAL A 776 40.68 -11.57 -20.26
C VAL A 776 40.06 -10.24 -19.85
N THR A 777 39.23 -9.67 -20.73
CA THR A 777 38.44 -8.48 -20.39
C THR A 777 36.99 -8.85 -20.19
N VAL A 778 36.55 -8.82 -18.94
CA VAL A 778 35.15 -8.94 -18.58
C VAL A 778 34.59 -7.55 -18.34
N PHE A 779 33.42 -7.25 -18.89
CA PHE A 779 32.64 -6.09 -18.48
C PHE A 779 31.17 -6.47 -18.32
N ASP A 780 30.51 -5.79 -17.39
CA ASP A 780 29.09 -5.97 -17.14
C ASP A 780 28.29 -5.16 -18.17
N GLY A 781 27.73 -5.83 -19.17
CA GLY A 781 26.91 -5.19 -20.21
C GLY A 781 25.51 -4.82 -19.72
N GLY A 782 25.14 -5.26 -18.51
CA GLY A 782 23.90 -4.93 -17.83
C GLY A 782 23.97 -3.64 -17.00
N ILE A 783 25.13 -2.99 -16.89
CA ILE A 783 25.34 -1.79 -16.06
C ILE A 783 25.82 -0.62 -16.93
N VAL A 784 25.21 0.55 -16.74
CA VAL A 784 25.54 1.79 -17.43
C VAL A 784 25.72 2.94 -16.45
N GLN A 785 26.44 3.96 -16.87
CA GLN A 785 26.58 5.22 -16.13
C GLN A 785 25.44 6.17 -16.51
N VAL A 786 24.76 6.71 -15.50
CA VAL A 786 23.73 7.73 -15.69
C VAL A 786 24.36 9.13 -15.87
N PRO A 787 23.64 10.08 -16.49
CA PRO A 787 24.12 11.45 -16.64
C PRO A 787 24.47 12.10 -15.30
N SER A 788 25.52 12.93 -15.28
CA SER A 788 25.98 13.62 -14.06
C SER A 788 24.87 14.48 -13.47
N GLY A 789 24.69 14.40 -12.14
CA GLY A 789 23.60 15.09 -11.43
C GLY A 789 22.30 14.30 -11.32
N SER A 790 22.23 13.10 -11.89
CA SER A 790 21.11 12.16 -11.65
C SER A 790 21.36 11.36 -10.36
N ASP A 791 20.46 11.48 -9.38
CA ASP A 791 20.48 10.72 -8.13
C ASP A 791 19.03 10.30 -7.79
N PHE A 792 18.88 9.04 -7.37
CA PHE A 792 17.60 8.41 -7.04
C PHE A 792 17.48 8.06 -5.56
N GLY A 793 18.45 8.48 -4.75
CA GLY A 793 18.51 8.15 -3.32
C GLY A 793 18.83 6.69 -3.01
N LEU A 794 19.04 5.86 -4.04
CA LEU A 794 19.36 4.44 -3.95
C LEU A 794 20.49 4.05 -4.91
N THR A 795 21.36 3.16 -4.48
CA THR A 795 22.48 2.69 -5.29
C THR A 795 22.27 1.30 -5.88
N TYR A 796 21.21 0.56 -5.52
CA TYR A 796 20.92 -0.78 -6.05
C TYR A 796 22.03 -1.82 -5.90
N GLY A 797 22.91 -1.65 -4.90
CA GLY A 797 24.14 -2.45 -4.78
C GLY A 797 25.23 -2.11 -5.80
N LEU A 798 25.04 -1.04 -6.59
CA LEU A 798 26.01 -0.47 -7.53
C LEU A 798 26.75 0.72 -6.92
N ALA A 799 27.81 1.19 -7.56
CA ALA A 799 28.48 2.43 -7.16
C ALA A 799 27.62 3.66 -7.54
N PRO A 800 27.72 4.79 -6.80
CA PRO A 800 27.00 6.02 -7.16
C PRO A 800 27.23 6.44 -8.61
N GLY A 801 26.16 6.82 -9.31
CA GLY A 801 26.20 7.20 -10.73
C GLY A 801 26.10 6.02 -11.70
N LEU A 802 25.92 4.79 -11.23
CA LEU A 802 25.64 3.62 -12.06
C LEU A 802 24.18 3.17 -11.92
N THR A 803 23.63 2.60 -12.98
CA THR A 803 22.30 1.97 -12.99
C THR A 803 22.29 0.74 -13.90
N TYR A 804 21.26 -0.09 -13.79
CA TYR A 804 21.05 -1.20 -14.71
C TYR A 804 20.56 -0.69 -16.08
N ALA A 805 21.06 -1.29 -17.16
CA ALA A 805 20.69 -0.95 -18.53
C ALA A 805 19.17 -1.05 -18.75
N CYS A 806 18.50 -2.01 -18.11
CA CYS A 806 17.05 -2.14 -18.20
C CYS A 806 16.30 -0.93 -17.62
N MET A 807 16.83 -0.32 -16.57
CA MET A 807 16.29 0.92 -15.99
C MET A 807 16.60 2.12 -16.89
N ALA A 808 17.81 2.19 -17.44
CA ALA A 808 18.22 3.25 -18.35
C ALA A 808 17.35 3.32 -19.62
N GLU A 809 16.88 2.19 -20.16
CA GLU A 809 15.91 2.20 -21.28
C GLU A 809 14.65 3.00 -20.92
N THR A 810 14.11 2.76 -19.72
CA THR A 810 12.90 3.43 -19.24
C THR A 810 13.14 4.93 -19.12
N MET A 811 14.31 5.33 -18.61
CA MET A 811 14.73 6.73 -18.53
C MET A 811 14.87 7.36 -19.91
N LEU A 812 15.46 6.67 -20.89
CA LEU A 812 15.66 7.17 -22.25
C LEU A 812 14.34 7.35 -23.01
N ILE A 813 13.41 6.40 -22.87
CA ILE A 813 12.06 6.52 -23.43
C ILE A 813 11.33 7.71 -22.81
N ALA A 814 11.45 7.89 -21.49
CA ALA A 814 10.86 9.03 -20.81
C ALA A 814 11.49 10.36 -21.26
N LEU A 815 12.81 10.46 -21.34
CA LEU A 815 13.51 11.68 -21.75
C LEU A 815 13.21 12.07 -23.21
N SER A 816 13.12 11.09 -24.11
CA SER A 816 12.81 11.34 -25.53
C SER A 816 11.33 11.62 -25.78
N GLY A 817 10.43 10.95 -25.04
CA GLY A 817 9.00 10.88 -25.36
C GLY A 817 8.68 9.92 -26.51
N GLU A 818 9.65 9.13 -26.98
CA GLU A 818 9.49 8.15 -28.06
C GLU A 818 8.97 6.81 -27.50
N PHE A 819 7.73 6.78 -27.00
CA PHE A 819 7.12 5.60 -26.35
C PHE A 819 7.01 4.34 -27.25
N GLY A 820 7.18 4.50 -28.57
CA GLY A 820 7.25 3.40 -29.52
C GLY A 820 8.50 2.52 -29.38
N LEU A 821 9.57 3.03 -28.77
CA LEU A 821 10.84 2.32 -28.55
C LEU A 821 10.78 1.26 -27.43
N ARG A 822 9.59 1.06 -26.83
CA ARG A 822 9.38 0.10 -25.74
C ARG A 822 9.74 -1.34 -26.15
N SER A 823 10.42 -2.06 -25.28
CA SER A 823 10.73 -3.47 -25.45
C SER A 823 9.64 -4.34 -24.82
N ILE A 824 8.95 -5.14 -25.64
CA ILE A 824 7.95 -6.11 -25.17
C ILE A 824 8.08 -7.41 -25.95
N GLY A 825 7.89 -8.54 -25.27
CA GLY A 825 8.03 -9.87 -25.88
C GLY A 825 9.47 -10.28 -26.19
N ALA A 826 9.61 -11.32 -27.01
CA ALA A 826 10.90 -11.98 -27.28
C ALA A 826 11.64 -11.45 -28.51
N THR A 827 10.97 -10.69 -29.38
CA THR A 827 11.55 -10.16 -30.62
C THR A 827 11.76 -8.67 -30.45
N LEU A 828 13.02 -8.25 -30.45
CA LEU A 828 13.38 -6.83 -30.39
C LEU A 828 13.66 -6.32 -31.80
N ASP A 829 13.30 -5.08 -32.07
CA ASP A 829 13.55 -4.44 -33.36
C ASP A 829 14.99 -3.88 -33.44
N GLY A 830 15.62 -4.05 -34.59
CA GLY A 830 17.02 -3.66 -34.80
C GLY A 830 17.22 -2.15 -34.88
N GLU A 831 16.29 -1.43 -35.50
CA GLU A 831 16.33 0.04 -35.60
C GLU A 831 16.14 0.66 -34.22
N SER A 832 15.26 0.10 -33.40
CA SER A 832 15.05 0.51 -32.01
C SER A 832 16.32 0.35 -31.15
N VAL A 833 17.12 -0.70 -31.35
CA VAL A 833 18.43 -0.90 -30.67
C VAL A 833 19.40 0.23 -31.02
N GLU A 834 19.50 0.57 -32.30
CA GLU A 834 20.38 1.65 -32.77
C GLU A 834 19.91 3.00 -32.24
N ARG A 835 18.60 3.28 -32.36
CA ARG A 835 17.98 4.53 -31.90
C ARG A 835 18.14 4.76 -30.40
N LEU A 836 17.93 3.75 -29.55
CA LEU A 836 18.17 3.87 -28.11
C LEU A 836 19.65 4.09 -27.79
N GLY A 837 20.56 3.54 -28.60
CA GLY A 837 21.99 3.83 -28.52
C GLY A 837 22.29 5.31 -28.81
N GLU A 838 21.70 5.89 -29.85
CA GLU A 838 21.85 7.33 -30.17
C GLU A 838 21.28 8.21 -29.06
N LEU A 839 20.11 7.87 -28.53
CA LEU A 839 19.49 8.59 -27.42
C LEU A 839 20.36 8.54 -26.15
N ALA A 840 21.03 7.42 -25.90
CA ALA A 840 21.97 7.30 -24.80
C ALA A 840 23.15 8.28 -24.94
N ASP A 841 23.75 8.38 -26.14
CA ASP A 841 24.80 9.37 -26.41
C ASP A 841 24.27 10.80 -26.25
N LEU A 842 23.10 11.09 -26.82
CA LEU A 842 22.46 12.40 -26.75
C LEU A 842 22.21 12.82 -25.30
N HIS A 843 21.74 11.90 -24.47
CA HIS A 843 21.36 12.20 -23.10
C HIS A 843 22.49 12.01 -22.08
N GLY A 844 23.69 11.58 -22.50
CA GLY A 844 24.85 11.45 -21.63
C GLY A 844 24.90 10.15 -20.80
N PHE A 845 24.20 9.10 -21.25
CA PHE A 845 24.34 7.76 -20.70
C PHE A 845 25.58 7.10 -21.31
N ALA A 846 26.50 6.65 -20.45
CA ALA A 846 27.77 6.07 -20.88
C ALA A 846 27.90 4.60 -20.45
N LEU A 847 28.82 3.88 -21.07
CA LEU A 847 29.20 2.54 -20.61
C LEU A 847 29.94 2.67 -19.28
N ALA A 848 29.63 1.80 -18.31
CA ALA A 848 30.24 1.86 -17.00
C ALA A 848 31.70 1.36 -17.03
N GLU A 849 32.67 2.27 -17.18
CA GLU A 849 34.11 1.90 -17.16
C GLU A 849 34.51 1.16 -15.88
N ALA A 850 33.85 1.46 -14.76
CA ALA A 850 34.11 0.83 -13.46
C ALA A 850 33.79 -0.68 -13.44
N THR A 851 32.98 -1.19 -14.38
CA THR A 851 32.66 -2.62 -14.49
C THR A 851 33.65 -3.39 -15.35
N ARG A 852 34.60 -2.71 -16.01
CA ARG A 852 35.64 -3.34 -16.80
C ARG A 852 36.73 -3.91 -15.90
N TRP A 853 36.83 -5.23 -15.86
CA TRP A 853 37.93 -5.93 -15.21
C TRP A 853 39.12 -5.87 -16.18
N ARG A 854 40.07 -4.96 -15.93
CA ARG A 854 41.27 -4.78 -16.77
C ARG A 854 42.43 -5.64 -16.28
N GLU A 855 43.29 -5.99 -17.24
CA GLU A 855 44.73 -6.23 -17.09
C GLU A 855 45.32 -5.22 -16.08
N SER A 856 45.87 -5.72 -14.97
CA SER A 856 46.72 -4.91 -14.09
C SER A 856 47.82 -4.28 -14.94
N ALA A 857 47.90 -2.95 -14.97
CA ALA A 857 48.93 -2.22 -15.70
C ALA A 857 50.32 -2.77 -15.32
N ARG A 858 51.07 -3.24 -16.32
CA ARG A 858 52.51 -3.47 -16.21
C ARG A 858 53.27 -2.16 -16.37
#